data_AF-A0A8D2NSJ3-F1
#
_entry.id   AF-A0A8D2NSJ3-F1
#
_cell.length_a   1.000
_cell.length_b   1.000
_cell.length_c   1.000
_cell.angle_alpha   90.00
_cell.angle_beta   90.00
_cell.angle_gamma   90.00
#
_symmetry.space_group_name_H-M   'P 1'
#
loop_
_entity.id
_entity.type
_entity.pdbx_description
1 polymer ?
#
loop_
_entity_poly.entity_id
_entity_poly.type
_entity_poly.pdbx_seq_one_letter_code
_entity_poly.pdbx_strand_id
1 'polypeptide(L)'
;MKTFCGRANPTTGSMEWIEEGEDYDYHQEIARYNVKYYQGIRAAVSRVKERGEKAIVLDIGTGTGLLSMMAASAGADFCYAIEVFKPMANAAVKIVEKNGFSDKIKVINKHSTEVTVGPDGDMQCRANILVTELFDTELIGEGALPSYEHAHKFLVQEGCEAVPHRATVYAQLVESRRMWSWKKLFPVHVEAEDGEKILVPPSEMENCPGVPSVCDIQLNQMPSSDFSTLSDVVTMFSVDFSKPVQSASTYYRVQLEPVKSGKAQIVLSWWDIDMDPSGMINCTMAPYWVKPSSALQWRDHWMQCVYFLPREEPVVQGEKLYLTACRDEYSVWYNLQRNKADEEEHEADARVESPVCRCRAHLLWNRPRLGELNDQNRTRQYIKSLKKVLKTDSVCLCISDGSLLPVLAHYLGAKQVFTLENSGVSCSVMEKFFKANHLEDKIKIIEARPELLKPSHLEDKKISVLVGEPFFTTSLLPWHNLYFWYARTAVSAHLASNVTVLPQSAALHMMIVEFQDLWRIRSPCGICEGFDVQTMDDMIKDSLNFRESKEAEPHPLWEYPCKSLSDPREVLTFDFTKTVPQHCLSTEGSVKLLRKGKSHGAVLWMEYHLTADISVSTGLMQLSNEKGNCEWNPHCKQAVYFFSSVIESEIQSDPTAVTYAINFDTKTGEIAMDFKLL
;
A
#
# COMPACT_ATOMS: atom_id res chain seq x y z
N MET A 1 9.06 23.91 -14.12
CA MET A 1 9.76 23.22 -13.04
C MET A 1 9.69 21.72 -13.33
N LYS A 2 10.79 21.12 -13.79
CA LYS A 2 10.83 19.69 -14.11
C LYS A 2 10.81 18.87 -12.80
N THR A 3 10.09 17.76 -12.76
CA THR A 3 10.02 16.86 -11.60
C THR A 3 10.96 15.67 -11.85
N PHE A 4 11.64 15.17 -10.81
CA PHE A 4 12.46 13.97 -10.93
C PHE A 4 11.78 12.83 -10.18
N CYS A 5 11.50 11.74 -10.90
CA CYS A 5 10.80 10.59 -10.36
C CYS A 5 11.75 9.41 -10.25
N GLY A 6 11.75 8.76 -9.08
CA GLY A 6 12.52 7.55 -8.87
C GLY A 6 11.84 6.36 -9.57
N ARG A 7 12.53 5.68 -10.48
CA ARG A 7 12.06 4.45 -11.15
C ARG A 7 13.02 3.31 -10.86
N ALA A 8 12.47 2.14 -10.56
CA ALA A 8 13.27 0.93 -10.43
C ALA A 8 13.79 0.52 -11.81
N ASN A 9 15.10 0.32 -11.96
CA ASN A 9 15.69 -0.22 -13.18
C ASN A 9 15.76 -1.76 -13.06
N PRO A 10 14.97 -2.52 -13.85
CA PRO A 10 14.91 -3.98 -13.74
C PRO A 10 16.19 -4.70 -14.15
N THR A 11 17.10 -4.05 -14.90
CA THR A 11 18.37 -4.66 -15.34
C THR A 11 19.50 -4.52 -14.32
N THR A 12 19.47 -3.46 -13.52
CA THR A 12 20.51 -3.14 -12.54
C THR A 12 20.04 -3.32 -11.10
N GLY A 13 18.73 -3.43 -10.87
CA GLY A 13 18.12 -3.51 -9.55
C GLY A 13 18.19 -2.20 -8.75
N SER A 14 18.66 -1.09 -9.34
CA SER A 14 18.77 0.21 -8.66
C SER A 14 17.57 1.12 -8.90
N MET A 15 17.31 2.03 -7.95
CA MET A 15 16.48 3.21 -8.21
C MET A 15 17.27 4.23 -9.02
N GLU A 16 16.73 4.61 -10.17
CA GLU A 16 17.25 5.66 -11.05
C GLU A 16 16.29 6.84 -11.05
N TRP A 17 16.79 8.04 -11.35
CA TRP A 17 15.97 9.25 -11.41
C TRP A 17 15.73 9.64 -12.86
N ILE A 18 14.46 9.71 -13.25
CA ILE A 18 14.04 10.12 -14.58
C ILE A 18 13.43 11.52 -14.47
N GLU A 19 13.75 12.37 -15.43
CA GLU A 19 13.14 13.70 -15.55
C GLU A 19 11.74 13.57 -16.16
N GLU A 20 10.75 14.06 -15.45
CA GLU A 20 9.33 14.05 -15.83
C GLU A 20 8.78 15.48 -15.92
N GLY A 21 7.68 15.64 -16.68
CA GLY A 21 7.00 16.93 -16.84
C GLY A 21 6.42 17.46 -15.53
N GLU A 22 5.94 18.72 -15.53
CA GLU A 22 5.16 19.34 -14.42
C GLU A 22 3.84 18.62 -14.08
N ASP A 23 3.59 17.57 -14.85
CA ASP A 23 2.36 16.95 -15.26
C ASP A 23 2.47 15.44 -14.96
N TYR A 24 3.28 15.05 -13.97
CA TYR A 24 3.53 13.64 -13.64
C TYR A 24 2.68 13.16 -12.45
N ASP A 25 2.42 14.03 -11.48
CA ASP A 25 1.66 13.69 -10.26
C ASP A 25 0.14 13.65 -10.46
N TYR A 26 -0.34 13.37 -11.68
CA TYR A 26 -1.78 13.35 -12.00
C TYR A 26 -2.56 12.19 -11.38
N HIS A 27 -1.89 11.32 -10.63
CA HIS A 27 -2.46 10.13 -10.03
C HIS A 27 -2.93 10.44 -8.61
N GLN A 28 -4.01 11.21 -8.51
CA GLN A 28 -4.76 11.34 -7.26
C GLN A 28 -6.14 10.71 -7.39
N GLU A 29 -6.50 9.95 -6.38
CA GLU A 29 -7.75 9.22 -6.30
C GLU A 29 -8.92 10.16 -6.03
N ILE A 30 -10.02 9.94 -6.73
CA ILE A 30 -11.25 10.72 -6.53
C ILE A 30 -12.03 10.12 -5.37
N ALA A 31 -12.29 10.93 -4.34
CA ALA A 31 -13.27 10.61 -3.32
C ALA A 31 -14.68 10.52 -3.95
N ARG A 32 -15.29 9.33 -3.97
CA ARG A 32 -16.63 9.08 -4.54
C ARG A 32 -17.75 9.12 -3.49
N TYR A 33 -17.61 9.97 -2.47
CA TYR A 33 -18.49 9.99 -1.29
C TYR A 33 -19.38 11.24 -1.18
N ASN A 34 -20.00 11.55 -2.30
CA ASN A 34 -20.53 12.88 -2.56
C ASN A 34 -21.89 13.15 -1.91
N VAL A 35 -22.71 12.11 -1.71
CA VAL A 35 -24.05 12.27 -1.12
C VAL A 35 -24.01 12.78 0.33
N LYS A 36 -23.08 12.28 1.15
CA LYS A 36 -23.00 12.64 2.58
C LYS A 36 -22.51 14.08 2.75
N TYR A 37 -21.46 14.45 2.01
CA TYR A 37 -21.00 15.83 1.95
C TYR A 37 -22.10 16.76 1.47
N TYR A 38 -22.80 16.42 0.38
CA TYR A 38 -23.87 17.27 -0.16
C TYR A 38 -25.01 17.47 0.85
N GLN A 39 -25.41 16.42 1.58
CA GLN A 39 -26.39 16.53 2.66
C GLN A 39 -25.91 17.45 3.79
N GLY A 40 -24.65 17.30 4.24
CA GLY A 40 -24.05 18.14 5.27
C GLY A 40 -23.96 19.61 4.86
N ILE A 41 -23.45 19.86 3.65
CA ILE A 41 -23.34 21.20 3.05
C ILE A 41 -24.73 21.87 2.96
N ARG A 42 -25.75 21.16 2.46
CA ARG A 42 -27.12 21.67 2.40
C ARG A 42 -27.67 22.05 3.78
N ALA A 43 -27.41 21.23 4.79
CA ALA A 43 -27.84 21.50 6.16
C ALA A 43 -27.11 22.72 6.74
N ALA A 44 -25.79 22.82 6.55
CA ALA A 44 -24.99 23.95 7.01
C ALA A 44 -25.39 25.28 6.36
N VAL A 45 -25.54 25.29 5.03
CA VAL A 45 -26.00 26.48 4.29
C VAL A 45 -27.39 26.89 4.76
N SER A 46 -28.34 25.94 4.89
CA SER A 46 -29.68 26.24 5.39
C SER A 46 -29.66 26.89 6.77
N ARG A 47 -28.89 26.36 7.73
CA ARG A 47 -28.76 26.93 9.08
C ARG A 47 -28.24 28.37 9.07
N VAL A 48 -27.25 28.68 8.24
CA VAL A 48 -26.74 30.07 8.11
C VAL A 48 -27.80 31.00 7.52
N LYS A 49 -28.51 30.56 6.46
CA LYS A 49 -29.55 31.36 5.81
C LYS A 49 -30.76 31.57 6.71
N GLU A 50 -31.14 30.58 7.52
CA GLU A 50 -32.21 30.68 8.53
C GLU A 50 -31.89 31.73 9.62
N ARG A 51 -30.60 31.96 9.92
CA ARG A 51 -30.16 33.07 10.79
C ARG A 51 -30.21 34.45 10.12
N GLY A 52 -30.57 34.52 8.84
CA GLY A 52 -30.60 35.77 8.08
C GLY A 52 -29.22 36.27 7.65
N GLU A 53 -28.19 35.44 7.74
CA GLU A 53 -26.81 35.78 7.38
C GLU A 53 -26.50 35.45 5.91
N LYS A 54 -25.44 36.06 5.37
CA LYS A 54 -24.85 35.59 4.11
C LYS A 54 -24.06 34.31 4.37
N ALA A 55 -24.26 33.29 3.55
CA ALA A 55 -23.52 32.05 3.59
C ALA A 55 -22.24 32.18 2.75
N ILE A 56 -21.11 32.37 3.42
CA ILE A 56 -19.79 32.46 2.81
C ILE A 56 -19.01 31.20 3.15
N VAL A 57 -18.69 30.43 2.13
CA VAL A 57 -18.08 29.10 2.25
C VAL A 57 -16.58 29.20 1.98
N LEU A 58 -15.79 28.50 2.78
CA LEU A 58 -14.39 28.21 2.53
C LEU A 58 -14.25 26.71 2.31
N ASP A 59 -13.80 26.33 1.12
CA ASP A 59 -13.56 24.95 0.71
C ASP A 59 -12.04 24.73 0.58
N ILE A 60 -11.46 23.93 1.48
CA ILE A 60 -10.01 23.68 1.53
C ILE A 60 -9.70 22.31 0.95
N GLY A 61 -8.82 22.27 -0.05
CA GLY A 61 -8.57 21.05 -0.82
C GLY A 61 -9.70 20.80 -1.82
N THR A 62 -10.04 21.82 -2.61
CA THR A 62 -11.27 21.78 -3.43
C THR A 62 -11.22 20.72 -4.54
N GLY A 63 -10.02 20.26 -4.94
CA GLY A 63 -9.83 19.31 -6.02
C GLY A 63 -10.50 19.80 -7.30
N THR A 64 -11.60 19.15 -7.69
CA THR A 64 -12.39 19.51 -8.89
C THR A 64 -13.31 20.72 -8.72
N GLY A 65 -13.45 21.26 -7.50
CA GLY A 65 -14.45 22.28 -7.19
C GLY A 65 -15.82 21.70 -6.78
N LEU A 66 -15.94 20.38 -6.66
CA LEU A 66 -17.21 19.69 -6.45
C LEU A 66 -17.97 20.17 -5.19
N LEU A 67 -17.29 20.26 -4.05
CA LEU A 67 -17.92 20.67 -2.79
C LEU A 67 -18.35 22.14 -2.82
N SER A 68 -17.53 23.01 -3.42
CA SER A 68 -17.91 24.40 -3.69
C SER A 68 -19.15 24.52 -4.60
N MET A 69 -19.26 23.69 -5.65
CA MET A 69 -20.45 23.67 -6.52
C MET A 69 -21.70 23.16 -5.77
N MET A 70 -21.56 22.14 -4.91
CA MET A 70 -22.63 21.71 -4.00
C MET A 70 -23.08 22.82 -3.05
N ALA A 71 -22.16 23.63 -2.55
CA ALA A 71 -22.49 24.73 -1.65
C ALA A 71 -23.20 25.86 -2.40
N ALA A 72 -22.71 26.23 -3.59
CA ALA A 72 -23.34 27.24 -4.44
C ALA A 72 -24.75 26.83 -4.88
N SER A 73 -24.96 25.55 -5.22
CA SER A 73 -26.28 24.99 -5.56
C SER A 73 -27.23 24.91 -4.35
N ALA A 74 -26.69 24.71 -3.14
CA ALA A 74 -27.44 24.72 -1.89
C ALA A 74 -27.87 26.13 -1.44
N GLY A 75 -27.44 27.18 -2.15
CA GLY A 75 -27.81 28.56 -1.86
C GLY A 75 -26.76 29.38 -1.12
N ALA A 76 -25.50 28.92 -1.09
CA ALA A 76 -24.39 29.77 -0.64
C ALA A 76 -24.31 31.05 -1.47
N ASP A 77 -23.97 32.16 -0.80
CA ASP A 77 -23.84 33.46 -1.43
C ASP A 77 -22.49 33.59 -2.16
N PHE A 78 -21.42 33.00 -1.60
CA PHE A 78 -20.10 32.95 -2.23
C PHE A 78 -19.24 31.80 -1.67
N CYS A 79 -18.35 31.24 -2.46
CA CYS A 79 -17.39 30.21 -2.06
C CYS A 79 -15.95 30.61 -2.43
N TYR A 80 -15.03 30.47 -1.48
CA TYR A 80 -13.59 30.51 -1.72
C TYR A 80 -13.07 29.08 -1.74
N ALA A 81 -12.59 28.63 -2.89
CA ALA A 81 -12.12 27.27 -3.13
C ALA A 81 -10.59 27.27 -3.21
N ILE A 82 -9.90 26.57 -2.30
CA ILE A 82 -8.44 26.56 -2.22
C ILE A 82 -7.91 25.22 -2.74
N GLU A 83 -6.95 25.29 -3.66
CA GLU A 83 -6.24 24.12 -4.19
C GLU A 83 -4.75 24.41 -4.31
N VAL A 84 -3.90 23.57 -3.68
CA VAL A 84 -2.45 23.76 -3.73
C VAL A 84 -1.88 23.24 -5.05
N PHE A 85 -2.41 22.14 -5.57
CA PHE A 85 -1.90 21.50 -6.77
C PHE A 85 -2.40 22.23 -8.02
N LYS A 86 -1.50 23.00 -8.63
CA LYS A 86 -1.80 23.91 -9.75
C LYS A 86 -2.58 23.26 -10.91
N PRO A 87 -2.26 22.05 -11.39
CA PRO A 87 -3.05 21.43 -12.45
C PRO A 87 -4.49 21.17 -12.03
N MET A 88 -4.74 20.70 -10.80
CA MET A 88 -6.08 20.54 -10.26
C MET A 88 -6.80 21.88 -10.06
N ALA A 89 -6.10 22.93 -9.60
CA ALA A 89 -6.70 24.27 -9.50
C ALA A 89 -7.16 24.79 -10.87
N ASN A 90 -6.36 24.57 -11.92
CA ASN A 90 -6.74 24.92 -13.30
C ASN A 90 -7.93 24.10 -13.80
N ALA A 91 -8.00 22.81 -13.46
CA ALA A 91 -9.15 21.97 -13.77
C ALA A 91 -10.41 22.47 -13.05
N ALA A 92 -10.31 22.81 -11.76
CA ALA A 92 -11.41 23.34 -10.96
C ALA A 92 -12.01 24.61 -11.57
N VAL A 93 -11.17 25.55 -12.03
CA VAL A 93 -11.64 26.78 -12.71
C VAL A 93 -12.51 26.43 -13.93
N LYS A 94 -12.04 25.52 -14.78
CA LYS A 94 -12.77 25.09 -15.97
C LYS A 94 -14.06 24.36 -15.63
N ILE A 95 -14.04 23.49 -14.61
CA ILE A 95 -15.21 22.73 -14.16
C ILE A 95 -16.28 23.68 -13.58
N VAL A 96 -15.88 24.61 -12.72
CA VAL A 96 -16.76 25.64 -12.13
C VAL A 96 -17.42 26.48 -13.24
N GLU A 97 -16.64 26.89 -14.25
CA GLU A 97 -17.16 27.64 -15.40
C GLU A 97 -18.15 26.82 -16.23
N LYS A 98 -17.80 25.58 -16.57
CA LYS A 98 -18.65 24.65 -17.34
C LYS A 98 -20.00 24.42 -16.66
N ASN A 99 -20.03 24.40 -15.33
CA ASN A 99 -21.25 24.20 -14.54
C ASN A 99 -21.99 25.51 -14.18
N GLY A 100 -21.51 26.68 -14.65
CA GLY A 100 -22.20 27.96 -14.50
C GLY A 100 -22.09 28.61 -13.11
N PHE A 101 -21.03 28.32 -12.35
CA PHE A 101 -20.83 28.85 -11.00
C PHE A 101 -19.73 29.92 -10.88
N SER A 102 -19.17 30.41 -11.99
CA SER A 102 -18.06 31.38 -12.00
C SER A 102 -18.32 32.65 -11.19
N ASP A 103 -19.57 33.12 -11.12
CA ASP A 103 -19.92 34.34 -10.38
C ASP A 103 -19.94 34.14 -8.86
N LYS A 104 -19.96 32.89 -8.40
CA LYS A 104 -20.12 32.54 -6.98
C LYS A 104 -18.92 31.80 -6.39
N ILE A 105 -18.00 31.30 -7.20
CA ILE A 105 -16.87 30.48 -6.73
C ILE A 105 -15.58 31.10 -7.23
N LYS A 106 -14.70 31.47 -6.29
CA LYS A 106 -13.32 31.90 -6.59
C LYS A 106 -12.35 30.78 -6.23
N VAL A 107 -11.69 30.22 -7.23
CA VAL A 107 -10.58 29.27 -7.03
C VAL A 107 -9.29 30.04 -6.73
N ILE A 108 -8.56 29.61 -5.70
CA ILE A 108 -7.31 30.19 -5.23
C ILE A 108 -6.24 29.09 -5.28
N ASN A 109 -5.26 29.23 -6.17
CA ASN A 109 -4.15 28.28 -6.26
C ASN A 109 -3.04 28.63 -5.26
N LYS A 110 -3.21 28.20 -4.00
CA LYS A 110 -2.27 28.35 -2.88
C LYS A 110 -2.45 27.20 -1.90
N HIS A 111 -1.48 26.98 -1.02
CA HIS A 111 -1.75 26.22 0.19
C HIS A 111 -2.62 27.05 1.15
N SER A 112 -3.51 26.42 1.90
CA SER A 112 -4.47 27.13 2.79
C SER A 112 -3.78 27.99 3.84
N THR A 113 -2.59 27.58 4.30
CA THR A 113 -1.76 28.31 5.26
C THR A 113 -1.09 29.58 4.70
N GLU A 114 -1.20 29.81 3.39
CA GLU A 114 -0.66 30.99 2.70
C GLU A 114 -1.77 31.98 2.29
N VAL A 115 -3.03 31.61 2.50
CA VAL A 115 -4.20 32.42 2.16
C VAL A 115 -4.40 33.52 3.19
N THR A 116 -4.72 34.72 2.73
CA THR A 116 -4.88 35.91 3.59
C THR A 116 -6.25 36.56 3.41
N VAL A 117 -6.76 37.20 4.48
CA VAL A 117 -8.00 37.96 4.48
C VAL A 117 -7.69 39.46 4.53
N GLY A 118 -8.25 40.24 3.60
CA GLY A 118 -8.11 41.69 3.58
C GLY A 118 -8.37 42.29 2.18
N PRO A 119 -8.33 43.63 2.03
CA PRO A 119 -8.56 44.30 0.75
C PRO A 119 -7.64 43.81 -0.37
N ASP A 120 -6.35 43.63 -0.05
CA ASP A 120 -5.33 43.11 -0.96
C ASP A 120 -5.11 41.58 -0.79
N GLY A 121 -5.94 40.94 0.03
CA GLY A 121 -5.85 39.52 0.33
C GLY A 121 -6.54 38.64 -0.71
N ASP A 122 -6.37 37.34 -0.54
CA ASP A 122 -7.02 36.34 -1.37
C ASP A 122 -8.53 36.29 -1.12
N MET A 123 -8.93 36.49 0.15
CA MET A 123 -10.32 36.53 0.62
C MET A 123 -10.69 37.94 1.09
N GLN A 124 -11.90 38.39 0.76
CA GLN A 124 -12.37 39.72 1.15
C GLN A 124 -12.90 39.77 2.59
N CYS A 125 -13.35 38.64 3.12
CA CYS A 125 -13.82 38.49 4.49
C CYS A 125 -13.64 37.03 4.95
N ARG A 126 -13.75 36.80 6.26
CA ARG A 126 -13.74 35.46 6.85
C ARG A 126 -15.03 34.71 6.49
N ALA A 127 -14.91 33.42 6.18
CA ALA A 127 -16.04 32.54 5.91
C ALA A 127 -16.78 32.12 7.19
N ASN A 128 -18.06 31.78 7.09
CA ASN A 128 -18.88 31.26 8.20
C ASN A 128 -19.31 29.79 8.00
N ILE A 129 -18.91 29.17 6.89
CA ILE A 129 -19.01 27.73 6.65
C ILE A 129 -17.65 27.23 6.18
N LEU A 130 -17.07 26.26 6.88
CA LEU A 130 -15.84 25.58 6.51
C LEU A 130 -16.16 24.20 5.95
N VAL A 131 -15.68 23.90 4.75
CA VAL A 131 -15.83 22.59 4.11
C VAL A 131 -14.45 22.07 3.75
N THR A 132 -14.15 20.82 4.09
CA THR A 132 -12.89 20.18 3.68
C THR A 132 -13.08 18.69 3.41
N GLU A 133 -12.22 18.16 2.55
CA GLU A 133 -11.97 16.74 2.36
C GLU A 133 -10.45 16.62 2.26
N LEU A 134 -9.80 16.54 3.44
CA LEU A 134 -8.34 16.47 3.61
C LEU A 134 -7.99 15.24 4.47
N PHE A 135 -8.82 14.21 4.38
CA PHE A 135 -8.73 13.06 5.26
C PHE A 135 -8.11 11.91 4.49
N ASP A 136 -7.18 11.21 5.12
CA ASP A 136 -6.63 9.96 4.62
C ASP A 136 -7.14 8.78 5.46
N THR A 137 -6.57 7.61 5.25
CA THR A 137 -6.88 6.44 6.08
C THR A 137 -6.55 6.67 7.58
N GLU A 138 -5.52 7.46 7.92
CA GLU A 138 -5.23 7.85 9.32
C GLU A 138 -6.06 9.03 9.84
N LEU A 139 -7.00 9.58 9.05
CA LEU A 139 -7.74 10.83 9.24
C LEU A 139 -6.87 12.09 9.11
N ILE A 140 -5.66 12.09 9.67
CA ILE A 140 -4.83 13.29 9.84
C ILE A 140 -3.57 13.31 8.95
N GLY A 141 -3.29 12.24 8.20
CA GLY A 141 -2.04 12.04 7.45
C GLY A 141 -1.81 13.03 6.31
N GLU A 142 -2.89 13.63 5.80
CA GLU A 142 -2.85 14.67 4.76
C GLU A 142 -2.89 16.10 5.32
N GLY A 143 -2.60 16.27 6.62
CA GLY A 143 -2.45 17.60 7.22
C GLY A 143 -3.78 18.29 7.51
N ALA A 144 -4.83 17.51 7.81
CA ALA A 144 -6.11 18.04 8.26
C ALA A 144 -5.95 18.97 9.48
N LEU A 145 -5.27 18.52 10.54
CA LEU A 145 -5.12 19.29 11.79
C LEU A 145 -4.46 20.67 11.59
N PRO A 146 -3.26 20.79 10.98
CA PRO A 146 -2.65 22.10 10.76
C PRO A 146 -3.47 22.99 9.81
N SER A 147 -4.16 22.40 8.82
CA SER A 147 -5.06 23.16 7.91
C SER A 147 -6.26 23.76 8.65
N TYR A 148 -6.93 22.96 9.49
CA TYR A 148 -8.04 23.44 10.32
C TYR A 148 -7.58 24.45 11.37
N GLU A 149 -6.44 24.24 12.03
CA GLU A 149 -5.88 25.18 13.00
C GLU A 149 -5.63 26.55 12.36
N HIS A 150 -5.01 26.58 11.18
CA HIS A 150 -4.80 27.83 10.43
C HIS A 150 -6.13 28.47 10.01
N ALA A 151 -7.06 27.67 9.47
CA ALA A 151 -8.36 28.18 9.02
C ALA A 151 -9.13 28.88 10.15
N HIS A 152 -9.23 28.25 11.32
CA HIS A 152 -9.86 28.84 12.52
C HIS A 152 -9.19 30.13 12.96
N LYS A 153 -7.86 30.17 12.91
CA LYS A 153 -7.10 31.35 13.34
C LYS A 153 -7.25 32.52 12.37
N PHE A 154 -7.28 32.29 11.06
CA PHE A 154 -7.12 33.35 10.06
C PHE A 154 -8.25 33.50 9.05
N LEU A 155 -8.98 32.43 8.71
CA LEU A 155 -9.82 32.38 7.52
C LEU A 155 -11.33 32.27 7.81
N VAL A 156 -11.72 31.73 8.97
CA VAL A 156 -13.14 31.56 9.36
C VAL A 156 -13.53 32.41 10.56
N GLN A 157 -14.83 32.64 10.70
CA GLN A 157 -15.46 33.34 11.82
C GLN A 157 -15.57 32.42 13.04
N GLU A 158 -15.63 33.01 14.23
CA GLU A 158 -15.96 32.25 15.45
C GLU A 158 -17.38 31.68 15.35
N GLY A 159 -17.56 30.42 15.72
CA GLY A 159 -18.85 29.73 15.61
C GLY A 159 -19.26 29.38 14.18
N CYS A 160 -18.31 29.28 13.24
CA CYS A 160 -18.59 28.81 11.89
C CYS A 160 -19.23 27.40 11.88
N GLU A 161 -20.08 27.15 10.90
CA GLU A 161 -20.48 25.78 10.57
C GLU A 161 -19.27 25.04 9.96
N ALA A 162 -19.12 23.74 10.19
CA ALA A 162 -18.09 22.92 9.56
C ALA A 162 -18.70 21.66 8.95
N VAL A 163 -18.22 21.26 7.77
CA VAL A 163 -18.56 20.01 7.08
C VAL A 163 -17.26 19.31 6.63
N PRO A 164 -16.86 18.20 7.26
CA PRO A 164 -17.54 17.56 8.38
C PRO A 164 -17.52 18.41 9.66
N HIS A 165 -18.51 18.19 10.52
CA HIS A 165 -18.62 18.87 11.81
C HIS A 165 -17.68 18.25 12.85
N ARG A 166 -17.57 16.92 12.85
CA ARG A 166 -16.72 16.18 13.80
C ARG A 166 -16.21 14.90 13.18
N ALA A 167 -14.97 14.52 13.50
CA ALA A 167 -14.45 13.17 13.28
C ALA A 167 -14.30 12.43 14.61
N THR A 168 -14.45 11.10 14.59
CA THR A 168 -14.12 10.22 15.72
C THR A 168 -13.24 9.07 15.28
N VAL A 169 -12.09 8.90 15.94
CA VAL A 169 -11.17 7.78 15.72
C VAL A 169 -11.47 6.67 16.71
N TYR A 170 -11.64 5.46 16.19
CA TYR A 170 -11.91 4.24 16.94
C TYR A 170 -10.71 3.31 16.95
N ALA A 171 -10.66 2.45 17.97
CA ALA A 171 -9.68 1.38 18.06
C ALA A 171 -10.32 0.08 18.56
N GLN A 172 -9.75 -1.04 18.15
CA GLN A 172 -10.09 -2.37 18.65
C GLN A 172 -8.82 -3.21 18.80
N LEU A 173 -8.63 -3.77 20.00
CA LEU A 173 -7.48 -4.61 20.31
C LEU A 173 -7.73 -6.04 19.80
N VAL A 174 -6.78 -6.62 19.07
CA VAL A 174 -6.89 -7.99 18.55
C VAL A 174 -5.60 -8.79 18.70
N GLU A 175 -5.78 -10.11 18.78
CA GLU A 175 -4.72 -11.10 18.56
C GLU A 175 -4.77 -11.54 17.09
N SER A 176 -3.63 -11.52 16.38
CA SER A 176 -3.57 -12.02 15.00
C SER A 176 -2.16 -12.45 14.64
N ARG A 177 -1.97 -13.76 14.47
CA ARG A 177 -0.69 -14.29 14.01
C ARG A 177 -0.34 -13.79 12.59
N ARG A 178 -1.34 -13.68 11.71
CA ARG A 178 -1.16 -13.20 10.33
C ARG A 178 -0.67 -11.76 10.32
N MET A 179 -1.38 -10.84 10.96
CA MET A 179 -0.97 -9.44 10.98
C MET A 179 0.34 -9.27 11.75
N TRP A 180 0.51 -9.93 12.91
CA TRP A 180 1.75 -9.83 13.68
C TRP A 180 3.00 -10.29 12.90
N SER A 181 2.84 -11.23 11.96
CA SER A 181 3.90 -11.66 11.04
C SER A 181 4.40 -10.55 10.11
N TRP A 182 3.63 -9.47 9.92
CA TRP A 182 4.04 -8.29 9.13
C TRP A 182 4.96 -7.33 9.90
N LYS A 183 5.13 -7.57 11.21
CA LYS A 183 6.10 -6.86 12.07
C LYS A 183 7.18 -7.77 12.61
N LYS A 184 6.86 -8.99 13.04
CA LYS A 184 7.83 -9.92 13.64
C LYS A 184 8.20 -11.00 12.66
N LEU A 185 9.49 -11.34 12.60
CA LEU A 185 9.91 -12.58 11.99
C LEU A 185 9.86 -13.69 13.05
N PHE A 186 9.23 -14.81 12.72
CA PHE A 186 9.15 -15.99 13.57
C PHE A 186 10.32 -16.94 13.30
N PRO A 187 10.71 -17.77 14.28
CA PRO A 187 11.71 -18.80 14.06
C PRO A 187 11.33 -19.74 12.91
N VAL A 188 12.32 -20.12 12.09
CA VAL A 188 12.15 -21.05 10.97
C VAL A 188 12.80 -22.37 11.32
N HIS A 189 12.01 -23.44 11.34
CA HIS A 189 12.48 -24.80 11.59
C HIS A 189 12.97 -25.45 10.30
N VAL A 190 14.16 -26.05 10.37
CA VAL A 190 14.84 -26.69 9.24
C VAL A 190 15.29 -28.08 9.65
N GLU A 191 14.75 -29.11 9.01
CA GLU A 191 15.18 -30.48 9.19
C GLU A 191 16.44 -30.74 8.33
N ALA A 192 17.62 -30.71 8.94
CA ALA A 192 18.91 -30.99 8.30
C ALA A 192 19.33 -32.47 8.51
N GLU A 193 20.38 -32.92 7.82
CA GLU A 193 20.89 -34.30 7.94
C GLU A 193 21.43 -34.62 9.34
N ASP A 194 21.99 -33.62 10.02
CA ASP A 194 22.56 -33.71 11.37
C ASP A 194 21.56 -33.37 12.49
N GLY A 195 20.29 -33.13 12.14
CA GLY A 195 19.20 -32.89 13.10
C GLY A 195 18.34 -31.66 12.78
N GLU A 196 17.42 -31.35 13.67
CA GLU A 196 16.61 -30.13 13.58
C GLU A 196 17.45 -28.90 13.90
N LYS A 197 17.41 -27.91 13.01
CA LYS A 197 18.00 -26.59 13.18
C LYS A 197 16.90 -25.53 13.21
N ILE A 198 17.14 -24.46 13.95
CA ILE A 198 16.20 -23.35 14.08
C ILE A 198 16.94 -22.08 13.67
N LEU A 199 16.41 -21.39 12.66
CA LEU A 199 16.82 -20.02 12.34
C LEU A 199 16.03 -19.09 13.24
N VAL A 200 16.74 -18.33 14.07
CA VAL A 200 16.14 -17.35 14.98
C VAL A 200 16.39 -15.92 14.50
N PRO A 201 15.41 -15.01 14.67
CA PRO A 201 15.63 -13.58 14.42
C PRO A 201 16.61 -12.99 15.45
N PRO A 202 17.32 -11.90 15.13
CA PRO A 202 18.11 -11.17 16.12
C PRO A 202 17.25 -10.63 17.26
N SER A 203 17.72 -10.70 18.50
CA SER A 203 16.99 -10.25 19.71
C SER A 203 16.57 -8.78 19.67
N GLU A 204 17.31 -7.93 18.96
CA GLU A 204 16.93 -6.53 18.71
C GLU A 204 15.60 -6.41 17.96
N MET A 205 15.28 -7.36 17.08
CA MET A 205 14.03 -7.40 16.33
C MET A 205 12.85 -7.77 17.23
N GLU A 206 13.07 -8.59 18.26
CA GLU A 206 12.04 -8.97 19.25
C GLU A 206 11.57 -7.78 20.09
N ASN A 207 12.44 -6.80 20.34
CA ASN A 207 12.12 -5.60 21.11
C ASN A 207 11.90 -4.35 20.26
N CYS A 208 12.07 -4.45 18.94
CA CYS A 208 11.87 -3.32 18.04
C CYS A 208 10.39 -2.94 17.95
N PRO A 209 10.05 -1.64 18.13
CA PRO A 209 8.67 -1.16 18.04
C PRO A 209 8.15 -1.12 16.60
N GLY A 210 9.01 -1.25 15.59
CA GLY A 210 8.65 -1.17 14.17
C GLY A 210 9.00 0.19 13.58
N VAL A 211 8.32 0.59 12.50
CA VAL A 211 8.44 1.91 11.86
C VAL A 211 7.19 2.74 12.16
N PRO A 212 7.29 4.08 12.18
CA PRO A 212 6.19 4.98 12.48
C PRO A 212 5.38 5.26 11.20
N SER A 213 4.79 4.22 10.65
CA SER A 213 3.87 4.34 9.51
C SER A 213 2.70 3.41 9.72
N VAL A 214 1.51 3.83 9.32
CA VAL A 214 0.34 2.96 9.29
C VAL A 214 0.56 1.78 8.34
N CYS A 215 -0.16 0.69 8.59
CA CYS A 215 -0.41 -0.35 7.60
C CYS A 215 -1.87 -0.23 7.21
N ASP A 216 -2.12 0.55 6.17
CA ASP A 216 -3.41 0.73 5.52
C ASP A 216 -3.73 -0.54 4.71
N ILE A 217 -4.87 -1.17 4.98
CA ILE A 217 -5.38 -2.30 4.20
C ILE A 217 -6.90 -2.24 4.04
N GLN A 218 -7.42 -2.90 3.01
CA GLN A 218 -8.84 -3.26 2.89
C GLN A 218 -9.19 -4.32 3.93
N LEU A 219 -9.31 -3.91 5.19
CA LEU A 219 -9.49 -4.80 6.35
C LEU A 219 -10.76 -5.66 6.25
N ASN A 220 -11.76 -5.22 5.46
CA ASN A 220 -12.93 -6.03 5.12
C ASN A 220 -12.61 -7.35 4.40
N GLN A 221 -11.44 -7.49 3.77
CA GLN A 221 -10.98 -8.74 3.16
C GLN A 221 -10.19 -9.63 4.13
N MET A 222 -9.91 -9.18 5.36
CA MET A 222 -9.26 -10.01 6.36
C MET A 222 -10.22 -11.13 6.82
N PRO A 223 -9.86 -12.41 6.68
CA PRO A 223 -10.69 -13.51 7.16
C PRO A 223 -10.89 -13.41 8.68
N SER A 224 -12.12 -13.62 9.15
CA SER A 224 -12.42 -13.64 10.60
C SER A 224 -11.68 -14.74 11.35
N SER A 225 -11.18 -15.77 10.65
CA SER A 225 -10.32 -16.82 11.23
C SER A 225 -8.91 -16.33 11.55
N ASP A 226 -8.46 -15.23 10.96
CA ASP A 226 -7.08 -14.77 11.04
C ASP A 226 -6.82 -13.82 12.22
N PHE A 227 -7.86 -13.46 12.97
CA PHE A 227 -7.75 -12.65 14.18
C PHE A 227 -8.82 -12.99 15.23
N SER A 228 -8.56 -12.64 16.48
CA SER A 228 -9.52 -12.69 17.58
C SER A 228 -9.62 -11.32 18.24
N THR A 229 -10.83 -10.79 18.32
CA THR A 229 -11.10 -9.54 19.04
C THR A 229 -10.89 -9.74 20.53
N LEU A 230 -10.04 -8.90 21.13
CA LEU A 230 -9.73 -8.92 22.56
C LEU A 230 -10.46 -7.82 23.32
N SER A 231 -10.91 -6.76 22.65
CA SER A 231 -11.72 -5.70 23.25
C SER A 231 -12.98 -5.41 22.42
N ASP A 232 -13.96 -4.76 23.05
CA ASP A 232 -14.96 -3.98 22.33
C ASP A 232 -14.29 -2.83 21.55
N VAL A 233 -15.04 -2.23 20.63
CA VAL A 233 -14.62 -1.01 19.93
C VAL A 233 -14.66 0.15 20.91
N VAL A 234 -13.55 0.89 21.01
CA VAL A 234 -13.44 2.07 21.88
C VAL A 234 -13.23 3.33 21.06
N THR A 235 -13.83 4.43 21.49
CA THR A 235 -13.52 5.78 20.97
C THR A 235 -12.21 6.26 21.58
N MET A 236 -11.21 6.55 20.75
CA MET A 236 -9.92 7.08 21.22
C MET A 236 -9.96 8.59 21.37
N PHE A 237 -10.36 9.30 20.32
CA PHE A 237 -10.53 10.75 20.35
C PHE A 237 -11.50 11.22 19.28
N SER A 238 -12.01 12.43 19.47
CA SER A 238 -12.80 13.15 18.48
C SER A 238 -12.20 14.52 18.24
N VAL A 239 -12.35 15.02 17.01
CA VAL A 239 -11.98 16.39 16.62
C VAL A 239 -13.25 17.11 16.19
N ASP A 240 -13.62 18.18 16.91
CA ASP A 240 -14.74 19.07 16.57
C ASP A 240 -14.22 20.17 15.65
N PHE A 241 -14.51 20.05 14.36
CA PHE A 241 -14.00 20.93 13.32
C PHE A 241 -14.71 22.28 13.25
N SER A 242 -15.84 22.45 13.96
CA SER A 242 -16.50 23.76 14.08
C SER A 242 -15.87 24.65 15.16
N LYS A 243 -14.92 24.13 15.92
CA LYS A 243 -14.18 24.83 16.98
C LYS A 243 -12.70 24.94 16.63
N PRO A 244 -11.95 25.85 17.28
CA PRO A 244 -10.50 25.93 17.11
C PRO A 244 -9.82 24.57 17.32
N VAL A 245 -9.16 24.08 16.27
CA VAL A 245 -8.40 22.83 16.26
C VAL A 245 -6.96 23.09 16.67
N GLN A 246 -6.31 22.13 17.35
CA GLN A 246 -4.90 22.19 17.73
C GLN A 246 -4.11 21.08 17.03
N SER A 247 -3.01 21.45 16.39
CA SER A 247 -2.13 20.51 15.67
C SER A 247 -1.04 19.91 16.59
N ALA A 248 -0.67 20.61 17.66
CA ALA A 248 0.38 20.19 18.60
C ALA A 248 0.18 18.76 19.12
N SER A 249 1.25 17.97 19.23
CA SER A 249 1.21 16.56 19.64
C SER A 249 0.47 16.36 20.97
N THR A 250 -0.33 15.30 21.06
CA THR A 250 -1.09 14.96 22.28
C THR A 250 -1.31 13.46 22.38
N TYR A 251 -1.95 13.03 23.48
CA TYR A 251 -2.34 11.64 23.68
C TYR A 251 -3.74 11.54 24.31
N TYR A 252 -4.37 10.38 24.11
CA TYR A 252 -5.68 10.03 24.63
C TYR A 252 -5.64 8.63 25.21
N ARG A 253 -6.07 8.49 26.46
CA ARG A 253 -6.02 7.23 27.21
C ARG A 253 -7.43 6.73 27.51
N VAL A 254 -7.70 5.48 27.16
CA VAL A 254 -8.98 4.83 27.38
C VAL A 254 -8.78 3.55 28.18
N GLN A 255 -9.59 3.36 29.21
CA GLN A 255 -9.64 2.08 29.93
C GLN A 255 -10.40 1.06 29.09
N LEU A 256 -9.83 -0.13 28.92
CA LEU A 256 -10.48 -1.28 28.29
C LEU A 256 -10.47 -2.48 29.22
N GLU A 257 -11.49 -3.30 29.09
CA GLU A 257 -11.60 -4.59 29.77
C GLU A 257 -11.63 -5.67 28.68
N PRO A 258 -10.61 -6.55 28.58
CA PRO A 258 -10.60 -7.55 27.53
C PRO A 258 -11.82 -8.45 27.62
N VAL A 259 -12.53 -8.61 26.51
CA VAL A 259 -13.69 -9.50 26.38
C VAL A 259 -13.26 -10.96 26.26
N LYS A 260 -11.98 -11.21 25.95
CA LYS A 260 -11.37 -12.51 25.76
C LYS A 260 -9.89 -12.48 26.17
N SER A 261 -9.42 -13.53 26.81
CA SER A 261 -7.99 -13.72 27.07
C SER A 261 -7.23 -14.07 25.79
N GLY A 262 -6.01 -13.57 25.63
CA GLY A 262 -5.20 -13.77 24.42
C GLY A 262 -3.90 -12.99 24.45
N LYS A 263 -3.30 -12.75 23.28
CA LYS A 263 -2.11 -11.91 23.10
C LYS A 263 -2.49 -10.58 22.45
N ALA A 264 -2.38 -9.49 23.21
CA ALA A 264 -2.48 -8.14 22.68
C ALA A 264 -1.30 -7.89 21.73
N GLN A 265 -1.60 -7.74 20.44
CA GLN A 265 -0.58 -7.59 19.38
C GLN A 265 -0.89 -6.40 18.48
N ILE A 266 -2.15 -6.32 18.04
CA ILE A 266 -2.58 -5.44 16.97
C ILE A 266 -3.68 -4.52 17.49
N VAL A 267 -3.63 -3.25 17.08
CA VAL A 267 -4.72 -2.30 17.22
C VAL A 267 -5.27 -2.03 15.83
N LEU A 268 -6.49 -2.49 15.58
CA LEU A 268 -7.25 -2.13 14.39
C LEU A 268 -7.88 -0.76 14.65
N SER A 269 -7.77 0.16 13.70
CA SER A 269 -8.29 1.51 13.84
C SER A 269 -8.94 1.99 12.55
N TRP A 270 -9.92 2.86 12.70
CA TRP A 270 -10.67 3.50 11.63
C TRP A 270 -11.36 4.73 12.22
N TRP A 271 -11.97 5.55 11.38
CA TRP A 271 -12.69 6.74 11.82
C TRP A 271 -14.07 6.85 11.19
N ASP A 272 -14.88 7.72 11.78
CA ASP A 272 -16.09 8.23 11.16
C ASP A 272 -16.09 9.76 11.17
N ILE A 273 -16.95 10.33 10.32
CA ILE A 273 -17.20 11.77 10.25
C ILE A 273 -18.71 12.02 10.29
N ASP A 274 -19.10 12.89 11.21
CA ASP A 274 -20.42 13.49 11.28
C ASP A 274 -20.42 14.74 10.42
N MET A 275 -21.24 14.76 9.37
CA MET A 275 -21.34 15.89 8.44
C MET A 275 -22.15 17.06 9.01
N ASP A 276 -22.83 16.85 10.15
CA ASP A 276 -23.69 17.83 10.78
C ASP A 276 -23.67 17.73 12.32
N PRO A 277 -24.05 18.79 13.06
CA PRO A 277 -23.98 18.82 14.52
C PRO A 277 -24.78 17.72 15.22
N SER A 278 -25.85 17.21 14.60
CA SER A 278 -26.69 16.16 15.20
C SER A 278 -26.11 14.75 15.06
N GLY A 279 -25.12 14.55 14.19
CA GLY A 279 -24.57 13.23 13.86
C GLY A 279 -25.52 12.34 13.05
N MET A 280 -26.60 12.89 12.51
CA MET A 280 -27.56 12.12 11.69
C MET A 280 -26.99 11.79 10.31
N ILE A 281 -26.12 12.63 9.77
CA ILE A 281 -25.46 12.42 8.48
C ILE A 281 -24.03 11.97 8.73
N ASN A 282 -23.83 10.65 8.83
CA ASN A 282 -22.53 10.06 9.14
C ASN A 282 -21.93 9.28 7.95
N CYS A 283 -20.60 9.28 7.87
CA CYS A 283 -19.80 8.45 7.00
C CYS A 283 -18.77 7.69 7.85
N THR A 284 -18.70 6.36 7.72
CA THR A 284 -17.87 5.52 8.60
C THR A 284 -16.96 4.59 7.82
N MET A 285 -15.74 4.39 8.32
CA MET A 285 -14.75 3.42 7.82
C MET A 285 -14.79 2.09 8.58
N ALA A 286 -15.81 1.88 9.42
CA ALA A 286 -15.90 0.68 10.24
C ALA A 286 -16.01 -0.61 9.39
N PRO A 287 -15.29 -1.68 9.77
CA PRO A 287 -15.32 -2.95 9.05
C PRO A 287 -16.62 -3.75 9.29
N TYR A 288 -16.82 -4.81 8.51
CA TYR A 288 -18.07 -5.58 8.43
C TYR A 288 -18.55 -6.23 9.75
N TRP A 289 -17.65 -6.47 10.72
CA TRP A 289 -18.05 -7.05 12.00
C TRP A 289 -18.54 -5.99 13.00
N VAL A 290 -18.33 -4.71 12.70
CA VAL A 290 -18.82 -3.57 13.49
C VAL A 290 -20.10 -3.02 12.88
N LYS A 291 -20.18 -2.95 11.54
CA LYS A 291 -21.37 -2.52 10.79
C LYS A 291 -21.84 -3.62 9.83
N PRO A 292 -23.15 -3.88 9.71
CA PRO A 292 -23.66 -4.94 8.83
C PRO A 292 -23.29 -4.68 7.37
N SER A 293 -23.06 -5.77 6.62
CA SER A 293 -22.58 -5.72 5.24
C SER A 293 -23.46 -4.94 4.27
N SER A 294 -24.77 -4.88 4.51
CA SER A 294 -25.72 -4.08 3.70
C SER A 294 -25.50 -2.57 3.80
N ALA A 295 -24.78 -2.11 4.84
CA ALA A 295 -24.43 -0.71 5.03
C ALA A 295 -22.98 -0.38 4.62
N LEU A 296 -22.20 -1.39 4.20
CA LEU A 296 -20.82 -1.18 3.76
C LEU A 296 -20.81 -0.58 2.37
N GLN A 297 -19.97 0.43 2.21
CA GLN A 297 -19.74 1.10 0.93
C GLN A 297 -18.24 1.04 0.68
N TRP A 298 -17.88 0.33 -0.38
CA TRP A 298 -16.48 0.15 -0.76
C TRP A 298 -15.88 1.46 -1.28
N ARG A 299 -14.61 1.69 -0.96
CA ARG A 299 -13.76 2.75 -1.49
C ARG A 299 -12.28 2.38 -1.28
N ASP A 300 -11.37 3.08 -1.94
CA ASP A 300 -9.92 2.80 -1.87
C ASP A 300 -9.13 3.91 -1.18
N HIS A 301 -9.39 5.18 -1.55
CA HIS A 301 -8.78 6.37 -0.92
C HIS A 301 -8.88 6.40 0.62
N TRP A 302 -9.94 5.84 1.20
CA TRP A 302 -9.99 5.54 2.63
C TRP A 302 -10.23 4.06 2.88
N MET A 303 -9.36 3.48 3.68
CA MET A 303 -9.47 2.09 4.12
C MET A 303 -9.45 2.02 5.65
N GLN A 304 -8.79 1.02 6.23
CA GLN A 304 -8.66 0.88 7.68
C GLN A 304 -7.19 0.70 8.06
N CYS A 305 -6.87 1.01 9.31
CA CYS A 305 -5.52 1.03 9.84
C CYS A 305 -5.21 -0.23 10.65
N VAL A 306 -4.04 -0.81 10.42
CA VAL A 306 -3.43 -1.83 11.29
C VAL A 306 -2.21 -1.22 11.98
N TYR A 307 -2.32 -1.02 13.29
CA TYR A 307 -1.20 -0.62 14.13
C TYR A 307 -0.66 -1.80 14.93
N PHE A 308 0.65 -1.80 15.15
CA PHE A 308 1.33 -2.84 15.89
C PHE A 308 1.75 -2.29 17.26
N LEU A 309 1.33 -2.96 18.33
CA LEU A 309 1.84 -2.61 19.66
C LEU A 309 3.35 -2.78 19.71
N PRO A 310 4.10 -1.94 20.46
CA PRO A 310 5.56 -2.05 20.56
C PRO A 310 6.02 -3.46 20.95
N ARG A 311 5.28 -4.12 21.85
CA ARG A 311 5.49 -5.48 22.33
C ARG A 311 4.17 -6.24 22.35
N GLU A 312 4.23 -7.55 22.20
CA GLU A 312 3.06 -8.40 22.46
C GLU A 312 2.96 -8.65 23.96
N GLU A 313 1.75 -8.61 24.51
CA GLU A 313 1.51 -8.86 25.93
C GLU A 313 0.33 -9.81 26.13
N PRO A 314 0.42 -10.79 27.05
CA PRO A 314 -0.73 -11.61 27.39
C PRO A 314 -1.78 -10.74 28.08
N VAL A 315 -3.04 -10.96 27.74
CA VAL A 315 -4.18 -10.31 28.40
C VAL A 315 -5.17 -11.36 28.91
N VAL A 316 -5.84 -11.04 30.00
CA VAL A 316 -6.83 -11.86 30.69
C VAL A 316 -8.18 -11.18 30.62
N GLN A 317 -9.20 -11.96 30.27
CA GLN A 317 -10.58 -11.49 30.24
C GLN A 317 -10.97 -10.81 31.56
N GLY A 318 -11.53 -9.61 31.46
CA GLY A 318 -12.00 -8.80 32.59
C GLY A 318 -10.92 -8.08 33.38
N GLU A 319 -9.63 -8.18 33.02
CA GLU A 319 -8.60 -7.35 33.62
C GLU A 319 -8.71 -5.89 33.14
N LYS A 320 -8.18 -4.93 33.91
CA LYS A 320 -8.20 -3.52 33.53
C LYS A 320 -6.91 -3.13 32.83
N LEU A 321 -7.03 -2.72 31.58
CA LEU A 321 -5.93 -2.23 30.75
C LEU A 321 -6.22 -0.80 30.31
N TYR A 322 -5.18 -0.09 29.88
CA TYR A 322 -5.28 1.23 29.30
C TYR A 322 -4.63 1.23 27.92
N LEU A 323 -5.43 1.55 26.90
CA LEU A 323 -4.93 1.83 25.55
C LEU A 323 -4.72 3.33 25.43
N THR A 324 -3.52 3.72 25.03
CA THR A 324 -3.16 5.11 24.75
C THR A 324 -2.97 5.28 23.25
N ALA A 325 -3.74 6.18 22.63
CA ALA A 325 -3.47 6.70 21.30
C ALA A 325 -2.65 7.97 21.43
N CYS A 326 -1.50 8.03 20.79
CA CYS A 326 -0.68 9.23 20.67
C CYS A 326 -0.75 9.72 19.23
N ARG A 327 -0.69 11.03 19.06
CA ARG A 327 -0.61 11.64 17.74
C ARG A 327 0.33 12.84 17.71
N ASP A 328 0.90 13.10 16.56
CA ASP A 328 1.47 14.40 16.23
C ASP A 328 0.56 15.15 15.24
N GLU A 329 1.12 15.92 14.33
CA GLU A 329 0.37 16.66 13.31
C GLU A 329 -0.17 15.76 12.20
N TYR A 330 0.46 14.59 11.95
CA TYR A 330 0.22 13.74 10.77
C TYR A 330 0.07 12.24 11.08
N SER A 331 0.58 11.75 12.21
CA SER A 331 0.65 10.31 12.48
C SER A 331 0.02 9.92 13.80
N VAL A 332 -0.52 8.70 13.86
CA VAL A 332 -1.06 8.08 15.08
C VAL A 332 -0.21 6.86 15.47
N TRP A 333 -0.04 6.61 16.77
CA TRP A 333 0.53 5.36 17.28
C TRP A 333 -0.09 4.96 18.62
N TYR A 334 0.06 3.68 18.97
CA TYR A 334 -0.62 3.10 20.13
C TYR A 334 0.35 2.45 21.12
N ASN A 335 0.00 2.53 22.39
CA ASN A 335 0.64 1.78 23.47
C ASN A 335 -0.41 1.18 24.41
N LEU A 336 -0.08 0.04 25.00
CA LEU A 336 -0.93 -0.65 25.97
C LEU A 336 -0.21 -0.69 27.32
N GLN A 337 -0.93 -0.37 28.40
CA GLN A 337 -0.38 -0.36 29.76
C GLN A 337 -1.33 -1.05 30.73
N ARG A 338 -0.76 -1.78 31.69
CA ARG A 338 -1.48 -2.28 32.87
C ARG A 338 -1.52 -1.22 33.96
N ASN A 339 -2.55 -1.27 34.80
CA ASN A 339 -2.55 -0.48 36.04
C ASN A 339 -1.48 -1.07 36.98
N LYS A 340 -0.34 -0.41 37.15
CA LYS A 340 0.57 -0.72 38.26
C LYS A 340 0.15 0.16 39.43
N ALA A 341 -0.36 -0.47 40.48
CA ALA A 341 -0.76 0.20 41.72
C ALA A 341 0.42 0.86 42.48
N ASP A 342 1.66 0.79 41.96
CA ASP A 342 2.90 1.18 42.63
C ASP A 342 3.81 2.12 41.80
N GLU A 343 3.40 2.61 40.62
CA GLU A 343 4.13 3.67 39.92
C GLU A 343 3.49 5.01 40.29
N GLU A 344 4.25 5.90 40.94
CA GLU A 344 3.87 7.29 41.20
C GLU A 344 3.33 7.91 39.90
N GLU A 345 2.28 8.74 40.00
CA GLU A 345 1.60 9.42 38.87
C GLU A 345 2.55 10.13 37.88
N HIS A 346 3.83 10.30 38.24
CA HIS A 346 4.90 10.85 37.43
C HIS A 346 5.43 9.94 36.28
N GLU A 347 5.32 8.61 36.34
CA GLU A 347 5.73 7.72 35.21
C GLU A 347 4.56 7.34 34.27
N ALA A 348 3.32 7.45 34.74
CA ALA A 348 2.12 7.23 33.93
C ALA A 348 1.92 8.27 32.81
N ASP A 349 2.64 9.40 32.91
CA ASP A 349 2.65 10.55 32.00
C ASP A 349 3.90 10.55 31.08
N ALA A 350 4.69 9.46 31.09
CA ALA A 350 5.82 9.31 30.19
C ALA A 350 5.32 9.35 28.73
N ARG A 351 5.66 10.43 28.02
CA ARG A 351 5.34 10.65 26.60
C ARG A 351 5.75 9.40 25.81
N VAL A 352 4.77 8.65 25.31
CA VAL A 352 5.03 7.49 24.45
C VAL A 352 5.64 8.02 23.16
N GLU A 353 6.94 7.78 22.98
CA GLU A 353 7.63 8.19 21.76
C GLU A 353 7.07 7.44 20.54
N SER A 354 7.06 8.13 19.39
CA SER A 354 6.73 7.51 18.11
C SER A 354 7.65 6.30 17.84
N PRO A 355 7.11 5.18 17.33
CA PRO A 355 7.88 3.96 17.16
C PRO A 355 8.95 4.12 16.08
N VAL A 356 10.23 4.17 16.49
CA VAL A 356 11.38 4.22 15.55
C VAL A 356 12.06 2.86 15.46
N CYS A 357 12.36 2.41 14.24
CA CYS A 357 13.01 1.13 14.02
C CYS A 357 14.44 1.15 14.57
N ARG A 358 14.76 0.19 15.44
CA ARG A 358 16.10 0.03 16.03
C ARG A 358 16.86 -1.19 15.51
N CYS A 359 16.17 -2.14 14.87
CA CYS A 359 16.80 -3.36 14.37
C CYS A 359 17.32 -3.26 12.92
N ARG A 360 16.92 -2.22 12.17
CA ARG A 360 17.12 -2.02 10.70
C ARG A 360 16.29 -2.94 9.79
N ALA A 361 15.81 -4.09 10.28
CA ALA A 361 15.01 -5.00 9.50
C ALA A 361 13.68 -4.37 8.99
N HIS A 362 13.01 -3.55 9.80
CA HIS A 362 11.78 -2.85 9.37
C HIS A 362 12.01 -1.69 8.39
N LEU A 363 13.26 -1.28 8.18
CA LEU A 363 13.63 -0.32 7.14
C LEU A 363 13.94 -1.02 5.80
N LEU A 364 14.31 -2.30 5.86
CA LEU A 364 14.62 -3.12 4.69
C LEU A 364 13.40 -3.89 4.18
N TRP A 365 12.67 -4.53 5.09
CA TRP A 365 11.52 -5.38 4.77
C TRP A 365 10.23 -4.62 5.05
N ASN A 366 9.46 -4.39 3.99
CA ASN A 366 8.09 -3.92 4.12
C ASN A 366 7.17 -5.00 4.74
N ARG A 367 5.92 -4.63 5.03
CA ARG A 367 4.96 -5.48 5.74
C ARG A 367 4.64 -6.77 4.98
N PRO A 368 4.32 -6.74 3.66
CA PRO A 368 4.14 -7.95 2.87
C PRO A 368 5.36 -8.86 2.85
N ARG A 369 6.58 -8.29 2.74
CA ARG A 369 7.84 -9.04 2.75
C ARG A 369 8.08 -9.76 4.07
N LEU A 370 7.81 -9.11 5.21
CA LEU A 370 7.86 -9.76 6.52
C LEU A 370 6.85 -10.92 6.61
N GLY A 371 5.64 -10.73 6.07
CA GLY A 371 4.69 -11.82 5.91
C GLY A 371 5.23 -12.97 5.06
N GLU A 372 5.88 -12.66 3.93
CA GLU A 372 6.45 -13.63 3.00
C GLU A 372 7.53 -14.50 3.65
N LEU A 373 8.42 -13.87 4.41
CA LEU A 373 9.49 -14.56 5.15
C LEU A 373 8.93 -15.47 6.26
N ASN A 374 7.73 -15.17 6.75
CA ASN A 374 7.02 -15.98 7.73
C ASN A 374 6.14 -17.08 7.11
N ASP A 375 5.96 -17.10 5.79
CA ASP A 375 5.21 -18.15 5.12
C ASP A 375 6.01 -19.47 5.17
N GLN A 376 5.58 -20.33 6.09
CA GLN A 376 6.19 -21.64 6.29
C GLN A 376 5.96 -22.58 5.12
N ASN A 377 4.85 -22.45 4.39
CA ASN A 377 4.60 -23.26 3.21
C ASN A 377 5.56 -22.88 2.09
N ARG A 378 5.72 -21.57 1.82
CA ARG A 378 6.73 -21.05 0.88
C ARG A 378 8.13 -21.51 1.26
N THR A 379 8.52 -21.28 2.51
CA THR A 379 9.84 -21.68 3.02
C THR A 379 10.09 -23.19 2.86
N ARG A 380 9.08 -24.03 3.08
CA ARG A 380 9.16 -25.47 2.87
C ARG A 380 9.44 -25.83 1.40
N GLN A 381 8.89 -25.10 0.43
CA GLN A 381 9.19 -25.33 -1.00
C GLN A 381 10.65 -25.01 -1.32
N TYR A 382 11.20 -23.92 -0.78
CA TYR A 382 12.63 -23.61 -0.92
C TYR A 382 13.52 -24.65 -0.23
N ILE A 383 13.19 -25.09 1.00
CA ILE A 383 13.95 -26.14 1.70
C ILE A 383 13.95 -27.44 0.88
N LYS A 384 12.79 -27.88 0.36
CA LYS A 384 12.70 -29.07 -0.50
C LYS A 384 13.54 -28.93 -1.77
N SER A 385 13.53 -27.75 -2.38
CA SER A 385 14.27 -27.47 -3.60
C SER A 385 15.78 -27.43 -3.35
N LEU A 386 16.22 -26.77 -2.25
CA LEU A 386 17.61 -26.76 -1.81
C LEU A 386 18.13 -28.17 -1.53
N LYS A 387 17.37 -29.01 -0.83
CA LYS A 387 17.72 -30.43 -0.59
C LYS A 387 17.94 -31.23 -1.89
N LYS A 388 17.28 -30.86 -2.99
CA LYS A 388 17.45 -31.53 -4.29
C LYS A 388 18.71 -31.07 -5.04
N VAL A 389 19.10 -29.81 -4.88
CA VAL A 389 20.19 -29.21 -5.68
C VAL A 389 21.53 -29.15 -4.96
N LEU A 390 21.53 -29.13 -3.62
CA LEU A 390 22.74 -29.06 -2.81
C LEU A 390 23.43 -30.42 -2.71
N LYS A 391 24.76 -30.35 -2.73
CA LYS A 391 25.70 -31.46 -2.51
C LYS A 391 26.69 -31.04 -1.41
N THR A 392 27.34 -31.99 -0.76
CA THR A 392 28.30 -31.75 0.33
C THR A 392 29.53 -30.93 -0.08
N ASP A 393 29.81 -30.82 -1.38
CA ASP A 393 30.88 -30.01 -1.95
C ASP A 393 30.39 -28.68 -2.55
N SER A 394 29.09 -28.36 -2.40
CA SER A 394 28.48 -27.19 -3.05
C SER A 394 29.05 -25.87 -2.55
N VAL A 395 29.45 -25.03 -3.50
CA VAL A 395 29.79 -23.62 -3.29
C VAL A 395 28.62 -22.78 -3.79
N CYS A 396 27.92 -22.15 -2.86
CA CYS A 396 26.67 -21.45 -3.13
C CYS A 396 26.89 -19.94 -3.20
N LEU A 397 26.26 -19.29 -4.18
CA LEU A 397 26.08 -17.83 -4.20
C LEU A 397 24.57 -17.53 -4.14
N CYS A 398 24.16 -16.78 -3.13
CA CYS A 398 22.80 -16.32 -2.95
C CYS A 398 22.67 -14.87 -3.45
N ILE A 399 21.65 -14.60 -4.28
CA ILE A 399 21.36 -13.26 -4.82
C ILE A 399 19.88 -12.95 -4.62
N SER A 400 19.54 -12.26 -3.54
CA SER A 400 18.22 -11.69 -3.23
C SER A 400 18.36 -10.82 -1.99
N ASP A 401 17.84 -9.59 -2.03
CA ASP A 401 18.04 -8.62 -0.95
C ASP A 401 17.43 -9.12 0.36
N GLY A 402 18.25 -9.22 1.42
CA GLY A 402 17.79 -9.58 2.76
C GLY A 402 17.11 -10.95 2.79
N SER A 403 17.64 -11.92 2.05
CA SER A 403 17.08 -13.27 1.95
C SER A 403 17.53 -14.19 3.09
N LEU A 404 16.66 -15.10 3.54
CA LEU A 404 17.04 -16.16 4.49
C LEU A 404 17.67 -17.38 3.82
N LEU A 405 17.69 -17.46 2.49
CA LEU A 405 18.25 -18.58 1.73
C LEU A 405 19.72 -18.90 2.03
N PRO A 406 20.62 -17.93 2.32
CA PRO A 406 22.01 -18.24 2.69
C PRO A 406 22.09 -19.12 3.95
N VAL A 407 21.26 -18.83 4.96
CA VAL A 407 21.19 -19.62 6.20
C VAL A 407 20.65 -21.01 5.91
N LEU A 408 19.58 -21.11 5.12
CA LEU A 408 18.98 -22.39 4.75
C LEU A 408 19.96 -23.26 3.96
N ALA A 409 20.69 -22.69 3.00
CA ALA A 409 21.68 -23.41 2.21
C ALA A 409 22.82 -23.95 3.09
N HIS A 410 23.29 -23.16 4.06
CA HIS A 410 24.29 -23.62 5.02
C HIS A 410 23.78 -24.76 5.91
N TYR A 411 22.59 -24.59 6.50
CA TYR A 411 21.98 -25.62 7.35
C TYR A 411 21.76 -26.95 6.62
N LEU A 412 21.47 -26.89 5.31
CA LEU A 412 21.27 -28.04 4.45
C LEU A 412 22.55 -28.62 3.83
N GLY A 413 23.73 -28.21 4.32
CA GLY A 413 25.00 -28.90 4.02
C GLY A 413 25.85 -28.30 2.91
N ALA A 414 25.58 -27.06 2.48
CA ALA A 414 26.49 -26.36 1.56
C ALA A 414 27.88 -26.16 2.20
N LYS A 415 28.94 -26.49 1.43
CA LYS A 415 30.33 -26.39 1.90
C LYS A 415 30.77 -24.96 2.15
N GLN A 416 30.36 -24.05 1.28
CA GLN A 416 30.65 -22.62 1.36
C GLN A 416 29.43 -21.86 0.86
N VAL A 417 29.04 -20.79 1.57
CA VAL A 417 27.95 -19.91 1.17
C VAL A 417 28.46 -18.47 1.09
N PHE A 418 28.14 -17.82 -0.02
CA PHE A 418 28.27 -16.39 -0.23
C PHE A 418 26.88 -15.79 -0.42
N THR A 419 26.63 -14.59 0.09
CA THR A 419 25.42 -13.81 -0.21
C THR A 419 25.82 -12.45 -0.76
N LEU A 420 25.14 -12.00 -1.81
CA LEU A 420 25.36 -10.70 -2.43
C LEU A 420 24.26 -9.74 -1.97
N GLU A 421 24.67 -8.63 -1.36
CA GLU A 421 23.77 -7.62 -0.83
C GLU A 421 24.11 -6.25 -1.46
N ASN A 422 23.12 -5.58 -2.04
CA ASN A 422 23.34 -4.35 -2.83
C ASN A 422 23.24 -3.06 -2.00
N SER A 423 23.00 -3.14 -0.68
CA SER A 423 22.93 -1.97 0.20
C SER A 423 23.52 -2.27 1.57
N GLY A 424 24.16 -1.26 2.17
CA GLY A 424 24.70 -1.37 3.53
C GLY A 424 23.64 -1.66 4.60
N VAL A 425 22.38 -1.25 4.37
CA VAL A 425 21.26 -1.64 5.26
C VAL A 425 21.02 -3.14 5.19
N SER A 426 20.98 -3.72 3.98
CA SER A 426 20.79 -5.15 3.79
C SER A 426 21.97 -5.96 4.36
N CYS A 427 23.21 -5.55 4.07
CA CYS A 427 24.42 -6.12 4.67
C CYS A 427 24.30 -6.17 6.20
N SER A 428 23.96 -5.04 6.82
CA SER A 428 23.87 -4.94 8.26
C SER A 428 22.76 -5.82 8.85
N VAL A 429 21.63 -5.98 8.16
CA VAL A 429 20.58 -6.91 8.60
C VAL A 429 21.10 -8.34 8.52
N MET A 430 21.71 -8.74 7.40
CA MET A 430 22.24 -10.10 7.22
C MET A 430 23.34 -10.45 8.20
N GLU A 431 24.27 -9.52 8.51
CA GLU A 431 25.29 -9.70 9.54
C GLU A 431 24.68 -10.02 10.90
N LYS A 432 23.63 -9.30 11.29
CA LYS A 432 22.92 -9.54 12.56
C LYS A 432 22.26 -10.92 12.58
N PHE A 433 21.67 -11.34 11.46
CA PHE A 433 21.08 -12.67 11.33
C PHE A 433 22.13 -13.77 11.44
N PHE A 434 23.26 -13.62 10.77
CA PHE A 434 24.34 -14.62 10.84
C PHE A 434 24.91 -14.71 12.24
N LYS A 435 25.15 -13.57 12.90
CA LYS A 435 25.59 -13.53 14.30
C LYS A 435 24.58 -14.17 15.26
N ALA A 436 23.29 -13.88 15.10
CA ALA A 436 22.24 -14.46 15.94
C ALA A 436 22.12 -15.99 15.81
N ASN A 437 22.62 -16.55 14.70
CA ASN A 437 22.58 -17.98 14.40
C ASN A 437 23.97 -18.64 14.43
N HIS A 438 25.01 -17.93 14.89
CA HIS A 438 26.40 -18.40 14.96
C HIS A 438 27.02 -18.81 13.60
N LEU A 439 26.70 -18.04 12.55
CA LEU A 439 27.08 -18.29 11.15
C LEU A 439 27.97 -17.19 10.55
N GLU A 440 28.42 -16.21 11.33
CA GLU A 440 29.22 -15.07 10.88
C GLU A 440 30.52 -15.49 10.16
N ASP A 441 31.15 -16.58 10.58
CA ASP A 441 32.35 -17.13 9.95
C ASP A 441 32.05 -18.16 8.84
N LYS A 442 30.78 -18.53 8.67
CA LYS A 442 30.32 -19.60 7.76
C LYS A 442 29.73 -19.06 6.47
N ILE A 443 29.06 -17.91 6.54
CA ILE A 443 28.39 -17.27 5.40
C ILE A 443 29.06 -15.93 5.15
N LYS A 444 29.57 -15.72 3.93
CA LYS A 444 30.29 -14.49 3.57
C LYS A 444 29.36 -13.52 2.85
N ILE A 445 29.26 -12.31 3.38
CA ILE A 445 28.52 -11.21 2.75
C ILE A 445 29.46 -10.51 1.77
N ILE A 446 28.94 -10.25 0.58
CA ILE A 446 29.60 -9.49 -0.47
C ILE A 446 28.75 -8.26 -0.73
N GLU A 447 29.22 -7.10 -0.27
CA GLU A 447 28.61 -5.81 -0.59
C GLU A 447 29.14 -5.32 -1.95
N ALA A 448 28.52 -5.80 -3.02
CA ALA A 448 28.86 -5.40 -4.37
C ALA A 448 27.70 -5.69 -5.31
N ARG A 449 27.59 -4.91 -6.40
CA ARG A 449 26.71 -5.28 -7.50
C ARG A 449 27.22 -6.52 -8.23
N PRO A 450 26.35 -7.37 -8.80
CA PRO A 450 26.74 -8.61 -9.49
C PRO A 450 27.79 -8.40 -10.59
N GLU A 451 27.67 -7.32 -11.37
CA GLU A 451 28.59 -6.95 -12.46
C GLU A 451 29.98 -6.51 -11.98
N LEU A 452 30.11 -6.14 -10.70
CA LEU A 452 31.38 -5.72 -10.09
C LEU A 452 32.08 -6.87 -9.33
N LEU A 453 31.53 -8.08 -9.38
CA LEU A 453 32.06 -9.23 -8.67
C LEU A 453 33.41 -9.66 -9.25
N LYS A 454 34.42 -9.78 -8.39
CA LYS A 454 35.78 -10.24 -8.72
C LYS A 454 36.04 -11.63 -8.14
N PRO A 455 36.94 -12.44 -8.72
CA PRO A 455 37.27 -13.77 -8.18
C PRO A 455 37.71 -13.73 -6.72
N SER A 456 38.42 -12.68 -6.31
CA SER A 456 38.87 -12.49 -4.91
C SER A 456 37.72 -12.36 -3.92
N HIS A 457 36.55 -11.84 -4.32
CA HIS A 457 35.37 -11.79 -3.45
C HIS A 457 34.82 -13.19 -3.15
N LEU A 458 35.09 -14.15 -4.04
CA LEU A 458 34.67 -15.54 -3.94
C LEU A 458 35.80 -16.48 -3.50
N GLU A 459 36.91 -15.92 -3.01
CA GLU A 459 38.12 -16.69 -2.64
C GLU A 459 38.64 -17.58 -3.78
N ASP A 460 38.50 -17.08 -5.01
CA ASP A 460 38.88 -17.78 -6.25
C ASP A 460 38.14 -19.12 -6.47
N LYS A 461 37.06 -19.38 -5.72
CA LYS A 461 36.19 -20.55 -5.89
C LYS A 461 35.21 -20.32 -7.05
N LYS A 462 34.88 -21.39 -7.77
CA LYS A 462 33.77 -21.40 -8.73
C LYS A 462 32.46 -21.75 -8.03
N ILE A 463 31.38 -21.07 -8.42
CA ILE A 463 30.05 -21.30 -7.87
C ILE A 463 29.43 -22.52 -8.54
N SER A 464 29.06 -23.53 -7.74
CA SER A 464 28.38 -24.74 -8.23
C SER A 464 26.86 -24.64 -8.11
N VAL A 465 26.34 -23.78 -7.22
CA VAL A 465 24.91 -23.56 -7.06
C VAL A 465 24.63 -22.05 -6.93
N LEU A 466 23.86 -21.48 -7.85
CA LEU A 466 23.38 -20.10 -7.77
C LEU A 466 21.93 -20.12 -7.27
N VAL A 467 21.65 -19.38 -6.21
CA VAL A 467 20.37 -19.44 -5.50
C VAL A 467 19.76 -18.05 -5.39
N GLY A 468 18.46 -17.92 -5.64
CA GLY A 468 17.67 -16.73 -5.36
C GLY A 468 16.25 -17.10 -4.95
N GLU A 469 15.55 -16.14 -4.38
CA GLU A 469 14.10 -16.27 -4.16
C GLU A 469 13.35 -16.23 -5.50
N PRO A 470 13.52 -15.24 -6.40
CA PRO A 470 14.21 -13.95 -6.29
C PRO A 470 13.34 -12.80 -5.74
N PHE A 471 13.92 -11.96 -4.88
CA PHE A 471 13.30 -10.77 -4.31
C PHE A 471 14.32 -9.62 -4.26
N PHE A 472 13.91 -8.43 -4.67
CA PHE A 472 14.70 -7.20 -4.57
C PHE A 472 13.86 -6.05 -4.04
N THR A 473 14.46 -5.24 -3.17
CA THR A 473 13.78 -4.16 -2.44
C THR A 473 13.25 -3.04 -3.33
N THR A 474 13.84 -2.89 -4.52
CA THR A 474 13.44 -1.91 -5.54
C THR A 474 12.32 -2.40 -6.46
N SER A 475 11.95 -3.68 -6.41
CA SER A 475 10.92 -4.24 -7.29
C SER A 475 9.52 -3.70 -6.96
N LEU A 476 8.85 -3.15 -7.98
CA LEU A 476 7.47 -2.66 -7.89
C LEU A 476 6.51 -3.59 -8.64
N LEU A 477 6.85 -3.97 -9.88
CA LEU A 477 6.09 -4.91 -10.70
C LEU A 477 6.65 -6.33 -10.58
N PRO A 478 5.83 -7.38 -10.79
CA PRO A 478 6.24 -8.77 -10.58
C PRO A 478 7.52 -9.18 -11.33
N TRP A 479 7.69 -8.71 -12.57
CA TRP A 479 8.84 -9.04 -13.43
C TRP A 479 10.10 -8.23 -13.11
N HIS A 480 10.06 -7.21 -12.25
CA HIS A 480 11.30 -6.50 -11.84
C HIS A 480 12.28 -7.46 -11.14
N ASN A 481 11.77 -8.52 -10.50
CA ASN A 481 12.58 -9.57 -9.91
C ASN A 481 13.33 -10.45 -10.96
N LEU A 482 13.08 -10.28 -12.26
CA LEU A 482 13.94 -10.81 -13.32
C LEU A 482 15.34 -10.20 -13.29
N TYR A 483 15.61 -9.15 -12.49
CA TYR A 483 16.96 -8.72 -12.13
C TYR A 483 17.85 -9.89 -11.70
N PHE A 484 17.31 -10.93 -11.07
CA PHE A 484 18.06 -12.16 -10.78
C PHE A 484 18.68 -12.80 -12.03
N TRP A 485 17.98 -12.79 -13.17
CA TRP A 485 18.49 -13.32 -14.44
C TRP A 485 19.63 -12.47 -15.00
N TYR A 486 19.53 -11.15 -14.87
CA TYR A 486 20.60 -10.22 -15.21
C TYR A 486 21.81 -10.42 -14.30
N ALA A 487 21.61 -10.54 -12.99
CA ALA A 487 22.65 -10.85 -12.02
C ALA A 487 23.35 -12.19 -12.34
N ARG A 488 22.59 -13.25 -12.63
CA ARG A 488 23.09 -14.55 -13.10
C ARG A 488 23.93 -14.44 -14.37
N THR A 489 23.55 -13.54 -15.27
CA THR A 489 24.28 -13.27 -16.52
C THR A 489 25.60 -12.55 -16.23
N ALA A 490 25.56 -11.53 -15.37
CA ALA A 490 26.72 -10.75 -14.95
C ALA A 490 27.78 -11.62 -14.24
N VAL A 491 27.35 -12.58 -13.41
CA VAL A 491 28.29 -13.47 -12.69
C VAL A 491 28.70 -14.71 -13.48
N SER A 492 28.34 -14.83 -14.76
CA SER A 492 28.57 -16.03 -15.59
C SER A 492 30.03 -16.52 -15.59
N ALA A 493 31.00 -15.60 -15.59
CA ALA A 493 32.43 -15.92 -15.54
C ALA A 493 32.86 -16.60 -14.24
N HIS A 494 32.09 -16.47 -13.15
CA HIS A 494 32.37 -17.02 -11.82
C HIS A 494 31.70 -18.38 -11.57
N LEU A 495 30.81 -18.81 -12.46
CA LEU A 495 30.07 -20.06 -12.33
C LEU A 495 30.92 -21.27 -12.79
N ALA A 496 30.70 -22.42 -12.16
CA ALA A 496 31.22 -23.70 -12.64
C ALA A 496 30.50 -24.12 -13.93
N SER A 497 31.15 -24.95 -14.76
CA SER A 497 30.57 -25.41 -16.03
C SER A 497 29.29 -26.23 -15.87
N ASN A 498 29.08 -26.82 -14.70
CA ASN A 498 27.92 -27.63 -14.32
C ASN A 498 27.08 -26.95 -13.23
N VAL A 499 27.08 -25.61 -13.17
CA VAL A 499 26.31 -24.85 -12.19
C VAL A 499 24.83 -25.21 -12.21
N THR A 500 24.25 -25.41 -11.04
CA THR A 500 22.80 -25.49 -10.85
C THR A 500 22.27 -24.10 -10.50
N VAL A 501 21.18 -23.67 -11.13
CA VAL A 501 20.51 -22.39 -10.83
C VAL A 501 19.15 -22.68 -10.20
N LEU A 502 18.86 -22.04 -9.07
CA LEU A 502 17.59 -22.12 -8.35
C LEU A 502 17.07 -20.69 -8.12
N PRO A 503 15.90 -20.29 -8.66
CA PRO A 503 15.06 -21.06 -9.59
C PRO A 503 15.75 -21.35 -10.94
N GLN A 504 15.35 -22.47 -11.57
CA GLN A 504 15.87 -22.85 -12.90
C GLN A 504 15.26 -22.01 -14.03
N SER A 505 14.03 -21.53 -13.83
CA SER A 505 13.32 -20.68 -14.77
C SER A 505 12.20 -19.91 -14.07
N ALA A 506 11.64 -18.93 -14.78
CA ALA A 506 10.43 -18.22 -14.38
C ALA A 506 9.45 -18.16 -15.55
N ALA A 507 8.18 -17.93 -15.27
CA ALA A 507 7.13 -17.74 -16.25
C ALA A 507 6.27 -16.51 -15.90
N LEU A 508 5.92 -15.71 -16.91
CA LEU A 508 4.90 -14.67 -16.79
C LEU A 508 3.55 -15.29 -17.15
N HIS A 509 2.61 -15.20 -16.22
CA HIS A 509 1.24 -15.65 -16.41
C HIS A 509 0.30 -14.44 -16.52
N MET A 510 -0.83 -14.64 -17.21
CA MET A 510 -1.91 -13.66 -17.25
C MET A 510 -3.30 -14.30 -17.19
N MET A 511 -4.30 -13.51 -16.77
CA MET A 511 -5.71 -13.90 -16.73
C MET A 511 -6.61 -12.67 -16.88
N ILE A 512 -7.76 -12.81 -17.56
CA ILE A 512 -8.75 -11.73 -17.67
C ILE A 512 -9.72 -11.80 -16.48
N VAL A 513 -10.01 -10.67 -15.86
CA VAL A 513 -10.84 -10.62 -14.64
C VAL A 513 -11.94 -9.55 -14.69
N GLU A 514 -12.99 -9.82 -13.93
CA GLU A 514 -14.00 -8.85 -13.49
C GLU A 514 -13.72 -8.52 -12.02
N PHE A 515 -13.24 -7.31 -11.73
CA PHE A 515 -13.18 -6.80 -10.35
C PHE A 515 -14.57 -6.48 -9.82
N GLN A 516 -14.81 -6.77 -8.53
CA GLN A 516 -16.01 -6.31 -7.85
C GLN A 516 -16.04 -4.78 -7.80
N ASP A 517 -14.92 -4.17 -7.38
CA ASP A 517 -14.89 -2.76 -7.03
C ASP A 517 -13.66 -1.99 -7.51
N LEU A 518 -12.48 -2.63 -7.60
CA LEU A 518 -11.21 -1.99 -7.97
C LEU A 518 -11.25 -1.28 -9.34
N TRP A 519 -12.10 -1.73 -10.28
CA TRP A 519 -12.29 -1.05 -11.57
C TRP A 519 -12.65 0.45 -11.45
N ARG A 520 -13.24 0.86 -10.32
CA ARG A 520 -13.67 2.24 -10.08
C ARG A 520 -12.51 3.24 -9.93
N ILE A 521 -11.30 2.81 -9.55
CA ILE A 521 -10.16 3.73 -9.37
C ILE A 521 -9.63 4.29 -10.70
N ARG A 522 -10.04 3.71 -11.83
CA ARG A 522 -9.67 4.15 -13.19
C ARG A 522 -10.85 4.45 -14.10
N SER A 523 -12.09 4.28 -13.60
CA SER A 523 -13.26 4.59 -14.41
C SER A 523 -13.52 6.08 -14.47
N PRO A 524 -13.94 6.65 -15.61
CA PRO A 524 -14.33 8.04 -15.68
C PRO A 524 -15.53 8.29 -14.77
N CYS A 525 -15.61 9.50 -14.22
CA CYS A 525 -16.70 9.91 -13.34
C CYS A 525 -17.88 10.46 -14.15
N GLY A 526 -17.62 11.24 -15.20
CA GLY A 526 -18.59 11.87 -16.08
C GLY A 526 -19.41 12.94 -15.36
N ILE A 527 -20.56 12.54 -14.81
CA ILE A 527 -21.46 13.42 -14.06
C ILE A 527 -21.50 12.93 -12.61
N CYS A 528 -21.19 13.83 -11.69
CA CYS A 528 -21.17 13.55 -10.26
C CYS A 528 -22.17 14.44 -9.52
N GLU A 529 -23.19 13.83 -8.89
CA GLU A 529 -24.25 14.56 -8.15
C GLU A 529 -24.93 15.69 -8.96
N GLY A 530 -24.98 15.53 -10.29
CA GLY A 530 -25.55 16.52 -11.22
C GLY A 530 -24.57 17.55 -11.77
N PHE A 531 -23.30 17.50 -11.38
CA PHE A 531 -22.24 18.36 -11.90
C PHE A 531 -21.41 17.63 -12.96
N ASP A 532 -21.12 18.30 -14.06
CA ASP A 532 -20.26 17.80 -15.13
C ASP A 532 -18.79 17.94 -14.71
N VAL A 533 -18.12 16.80 -14.51
CA VAL A 533 -16.70 16.73 -14.12
C VAL A 533 -15.83 16.10 -15.20
N GLN A 534 -16.32 16.02 -16.46
CA GLN A 534 -15.59 15.39 -17.57
C GLN A 534 -14.23 16.03 -17.85
N THR A 535 -14.06 17.32 -17.56
CA THR A 535 -12.75 17.98 -17.69
C THR A 535 -11.66 17.28 -16.87
N MET A 536 -12.05 16.66 -15.74
CA MET A 536 -11.15 15.85 -14.93
C MET A 536 -10.88 14.49 -15.60
N ASP A 537 -11.92 13.82 -16.11
CA ASP A 537 -11.75 12.57 -16.84
C ASP A 537 -10.80 12.73 -18.03
N ASP A 538 -10.94 13.82 -18.78
CA ASP A 538 -10.06 14.20 -19.88
C ASP A 538 -8.62 14.43 -19.39
N MET A 539 -8.45 15.10 -18.23
CA MET A 539 -7.13 15.33 -17.62
C MET A 539 -6.45 14.02 -17.22
N ILE A 540 -7.16 13.10 -16.53
CA ILE A 540 -6.63 11.77 -16.21
C ILE A 540 -6.28 11.02 -17.50
N LYS A 541 -7.18 11.03 -18.47
CA LYS A 541 -7.01 10.31 -19.74
C LYS A 541 -5.77 10.80 -20.49
N ASP A 542 -5.59 12.11 -20.61
CA ASP A 542 -4.42 12.70 -21.28
C ASP A 542 -3.11 12.34 -20.56
N SER A 543 -3.14 12.32 -19.22
CA SER A 543 -2.00 11.94 -18.37
C SER A 543 -1.62 10.48 -18.56
N LEU A 544 -2.61 9.58 -18.53
CA LEU A 544 -2.41 8.17 -18.80
C LEU A 544 -1.96 7.94 -20.26
N ASN A 545 -2.51 8.65 -21.23
CA ASN A 545 -2.11 8.52 -22.64
C ASN A 545 -0.68 9.01 -22.92
N PHE A 546 -0.12 9.85 -22.04
CA PHE A 546 1.26 10.31 -22.19
C PHE A 546 2.26 9.17 -22.03
N ARG A 547 2.07 8.24 -21.08
CA ARG A 547 2.87 6.99 -20.93
C ARG A 547 2.18 5.82 -20.19
N GLU A 548 1.36 6.07 -19.17
CA GLU A 548 0.89 5.03 -18.23
C GLU A 548 -0.32 4.17 -18.67
N SER A 549 -1.15 4.61 -19.62
CA SER A 549 -2.36 3.89 -20.11
C SER A 549 -2.05 2.52 -20.73
N LYS A 550 -0.77 2.23 -20.98
CA LYS A 550 -0.26 0.95 -21.48
C LYS A 550 0.65 0.22 -20.48
N GLU A 551 0.88 0.78 -19.30
CA GLU A 551 1.60 0.12 -18.23
C GLU A 551 0.62 -0.54 -17.26
N ALA A 552 1.04 -1.63 -16.64
CA ALA A 552 0.23 -2.29 -15.63
C ALA A 552 0.56 -1.74 -14.25
N GLU A 553 -0.43 -1.73 -13.36
CA GLU A 553 -0.30 -1.15 -12.02
C GLU A 553 -0.14 -2.24 -10.95
N PRO A 554 0.75 -2.06 -9.95
CA PRO A 554 0.93 -3.04 -8.89
C PRO A 554 -0.13 -2.94 -7.79
N HIS A 555 -0.99 -3.96 -7.66
CA HIS A 555 -2.05 -4.03 -6.65
C HIS A 555 -1.97 -5.33 -5.81
N PRO A 556 -2.15 -5.28 -4.47
CA PRO A 556 -2.23 -6.48 -3.62
C PRO A 556 -3.62 -7.14 -3.78
N LEU A 557 -3.82 -8.00 -4.78
CA LEU A 557 -5.17 -8.45 -5.16
C LEU A 557 -5.90 -9.32 -4.13
N TRP A 558 -5.22 -9.77 -3.06
CA TRP A 558 -5.90 -10.39 -1.92
C TRP A 558 -6.87 -9.41 -1.22
N GLU A 559 -6.67 -8.10 -1.41
CA GLU A 559 -7.51 -7.01 -0.88
C GLU A 559 -8.65 -6.62 -1.82
N TYR A 560 -8.67 -7.14 -3.05
CA TYR A 560 -9.58 -6.72 -4.11
C TYR A 560 -10.27 -7.92 -4.76
N PRO A 561 -11.47 -8.28 -4.27
CA PRO A 561 -12.23 -9.39 -4.83
C PRO A 561 -12.41 -9.27 -6.34
N CYS A 562 -12.05 -10.35 -7.04
CA CYS A 562 -12.23 -10.45 -8.48
C CYS A 562 -12.59 -11.87 -8.91
N LYS A 563 -13.25 -11.94 -10.06
CA LYS A 563 -13.66 -13.17 -10.72
C LYS A 563 -12.92 -13.30 -12.04
N SER A 564 -12.33 -14.45 -12.27
CA SER A 564 -11.74 -14.83 -13.55
C SER A 564 -12.80 -14.93 -14.66
N LEU A 565 -12.51 -14.38 -15.83
CA LEU A 565 -13.31 -14.54 -17.05
C LEU A 565 -12.65 -15.49 -18.04
N SER A 566 -11.34 -15.69 -17.93
CA SER A 566 -10.57 -16.67 -18.68
C SER A 566 -9.91 -17.71 -17.76
N ASP A 567 -9.33 -18.74 -18.36
CA ASP A 567 -8.33 -19.55 -17.66
C ASP A 567 -6.97 -18.81 -17.64
N PRO A 568 -6.11 -19.08 -16.64
CA PRO A 568 -4.77 -18.53 -16.60
C PRO A 568 -3.93 -19.06 -17.76
N ARG A 569 -3.06 -18.21 -18.31
CA ARG A 569 -2.21 -18.56 -19.45
C ARG A 569 -0.77 -18.12 -19.21
N GLU A 570 0.16 -19.04 -19.42
CA GLU A 570 1.59 -18.72 -19.56
C GLU A 570 1.82 -18.00 -20.88
N VAL A 571 2.46 -16.83 -20.82
CA VAL A 571 2.69 -15.97 -21.97
C VAL A 571 4.17 -15.81 -22.32
N LEU A 572 5.06 -15.76 -21.33
CA LEU A 572 6.51 -15.73 -21.53
C LEU A 572 7.21 -16.67 -20.54
N THR A 573 8.33 -17.26 -20.96
CA THR A 573 9.18 -18.12 -20.13
C THR A 573 10.62 -17.59 -20.15
N PHE A 574 11.28 -17.59 -18.99
CA PHE A 574 12.62 -17.06 -18.79
C PHE A 574 13.53 -18.18 -18.25
N ASP A 575 14.49 -18.62 -19.07
CA ASP A 575 15.38 -19.73 -18.73
C ASP A 575 16.64 -19.23 -18.00
N PHE A 576 16.64 -19.32 -16.67
CA PHE A 576 17.74 -18.85 -15.82
C PHE A 576 18.97 -19.75 -15.89
N THR A 577 18.86 -20.93 -16.51
CA THR A 577 20.05 -21.77 -16.79
C THR A 577 20.93 -21.17 -17.89
N LYS A 578 20.40 -20.20 -18.67
CA LYS A 578 21.12 -19.48 -19.74
C LYS A 578 21.29 -18.00 -19.37
N THR A 579 22.15 -17.31 -20.11
CA THR A 579 22.28 -15.84 -20.02
C THR A 579 21.07 -15.16 -20.66
N VAL A 580 20.78 -13.93 -20.24
CA VAL A 580 19.77 -13.07 -20.88
C VAL A 580 20.08 -12.95 -22.40
N PRO A 581 19.10 -13.18 -23.29
CA PRO A 581 19.30 -13.09 -24.73
C PRO A 581 19.42 -11.63 -25.19
N GLN A 582 20.14 -11.41 -26.30
CA GLN A 582 20.32 -10.07 -26.89
C GLN A 582 19.07 -9.55 -27.64
N HIS A 583 18.13 -10.43 -27.97
CA HIS A 583 16.88 -10.10 -28.65
C HIS A 583 15.73 -10.04 -27.65
N CYS A 584 14.73 -9.19 -27.94
CA CYS A 584 13.50 -9.10 -27.17
C CYS A 584 12.72 -10.42 -27.22
N LEU A 585 12.00 -10.71 -26.14
CA LEU A 585 11.09 -11.86 -26.08
C LEU A 585 9.66 -11.35 -26.28
N SER A 586 8.99 -11.84 -27.31
CA SER A 586 7.63 -11.40 -27.65
C SER A 586 6.67 -12.58 -27.79
N THR A 587 5.42 -12.35 -27.44
CA THR A 587 4.33 -13.31 -27.55
C THR A 587 3.07 -12.57 -27.97
N GLU A 588 2.30 -13.18 -28.85
CA GLU A 588 1.01 -12.68 -29.28
C GLU A 588 0.00 -13.82 -29.30
N GLY A 589 -1.26 -13.51 -29.04
CA GLY A 589 -2.30 -14.52 -29.04
C GLY A 589 -3.66 -13.98 -28.64
N SER A 590 -4.57 -14.91 -28.39
CA SER A 590 -5.93 -14.62 -27.93
C SER A 590 -6.34 -15.54 -26.80
N VAL A 591 -7.04 -15.00 -25.81
CA VAL A 591 -7.63 -15.75 -24.69
C VAL A 591 -9.15 -15.69 -24.82
N LYS A 592 -9.81 -16.85 -24.73
CA LYS A 592 -11.28 -16.93 -24.76
C LYS A 592 -11.88 -16.57 -23.40
N LEU A 593 -12.99 -15.84 -23.42
CA LEU A 593 -13.77 -15.54 -22.22
C LEU A 593 -14.75 -16.69 -21.98
N LEU A 594 -14.46 -17.50 -20.96
CA LEU A 594 -15.18 -18.72 -20.62
C LEU A 594 -16.35 -18.46 -19.66
N ARG A 595 -16.32 -17.31 -18.97
CA ARG A 595 -17.31 -16.95 -17.94
C ARG A 595 -17.90 -15.59 -18.28
N LYS A 596 -19.21 -15.43 -18.04
CA LYS A 596 -19.89 -14.14 -18.21
C LYS A 596 -19.43 -13.14 -17.16
N GLY A 597 -19.21 -11.90 -17.60
CA GLY A 597 -18.85 -10.75 -16.78
C GLY A 597 -18.25 -9.63 -17.63
N LYS A 598 -18.05 -8.47 -17.02
CA LYS A 598 -17.36 -7.33 -17.59
C LYS A 598 -15.85 -7.54 -17.48
N SER A 599 -15.17 -7.49 -18.62
CA SER A 599 -13.71 -7.59 -18.67
C SER A 599 -13.09 -6.26 -18.22
N HIS A 600 -12.83 -6.13 -16.92
CA HIS A 600 -12.28 -4.91 -16.35
C HIS A 600 -10.77 -4.77 -16.62
N GLY A 601 -10.05 -5.89 -16.72
CA GLY A 601 -8.63 -5.86 -17.03
C GLY A 601 -7.98 -7.23 -17.14
N ALA A 602 -6.69 -7.22 -17.46
CA ALA A 602 -5.80 -8.38 -17.40
C ALA A 602 -4.94 -8.28 -16.13
N VAL A 603 -4.84 -9.38 -15.39
CA VAL A 603 -3.93 -9.52 -14.25
C VAL A 603 -2.73 -10.35 -14.67
N LEU A 604 -1.53 -9.91 -14.31
CA LEU A 604 -0.26 -10.58 -14.60
C LEU A 604 0.54 -10.84 -13.32
N TRP A 605 1.24 -11.97 -13.28
CA TRP A 605 2.11 -12.37 -12.17
C TRP A 605 3.23 -13.29 -12.63
N MET A 606 4.24 -13.47 -11.77
CA MET A 606 5.35 -14.39 -12.01
C MET A 606 5.11 -15.73 -11.30
N GLU A 607 5.54 -16.81 -11.94
CA GLU A 607 5.76 -18.10 -11.31
C GLU A 607 7.24 -18.46 -11.43
N TYR A 608 7.85 -18.89 -10.33
CA TYR A 608 9.25 -19.32 -10.30
C TYR A 608 9.32 -20.84 -10.19
N HIS A 609 9.91 -21.47 -11.19
CA HIS A 609 10.16 -22.91 -11.20
C HIS A 609 11.46 -23.16 -10.45
N LEU A 610 11.36 -23.57 -9.18
CA LEU A 610 12.50 -23.83 -8.32
C LEU A 610 13.26 -25.07 -8.79
N THR A 611 12.52 -26.14 -9.09
CA THR A 611 12.99 -27.39 -9.73
C THR A 611 11.97 -27.83 -10.77
N ALA A 612 12.22 -28.93 -11.48
CA ALA A 612 11.30 -29.46 -12.50
C ALA A 612 9.87 -29.76 -12.02
N ASP A 613 9.67 -29.93 -10.72
CA ASP A 613 8.41 -30.34 -10.07
C ASP A 613 7.98 -29.43 -8.90
N ILE A 614 8.72 -28.35 -8.63
CA ILE A 614 8.41 -27.41 -7.55
C ILE A 614 8.38 -25.99 -8.12
N SER A 615 7.24 -25.33 -7.99
CA SER A 615 7.05 -23.93 -8.34
C SER A 615 6.58 -23.11 -7.13
N VAL A 616 6.82 -21.80 -7.19
CA VAL A 616 6.22 -20.81 -6.29
C VAL A 616 5.59 -19.70 -7.12
N SER A 617 4.28 -19.46 -6.92
CA SER A 617 3.52 -18.39 -7.59
C SER A 617 3.55 -17.10 -6.76
N THR A 618 3.77 -15.97 -7.41
CA THR A 618 3.64 -14.62 -6.81
C THR A 618 2.25 -14.01 -7.04
N GLY A 619 1.31 -14.76 -7.61
CA GLY A 619 -0.03 -14.28 -7.94
C GLY A 619 -1.08 -15.31 -7.58
N LEU A 620 -1.76 -15.87 -8.58
CA LEU A 620 -2.87 -16.79 -8.37
C LEU A 620 -2.39 -18.04 -7.59
N MET A 621 -3.05 -18.34 -6.48
CA MET A 621 -2.82 -19.51 -5.65
C MET A 621 -3.88 -20.59 -5.88
N GLN A 622 -5.15 -20.18 -5.95
CA GLN A 622 -6.27 -21.07 -6.19
C GLN A 622 -7.34 -20.39 -7.05
N LEU A 623 -7.97 -21.19 -7.91
CA LEU A 623 -9.12 -20.79 -8.73
C LEU A 623 -10.33 -21.64 -8.35
N SER A 624 -11.42 -21.01 -7.91
CA SER A 624 -12.66 -21.73 -7.65
C SER A 624 -13.42 -21.98 -8.96
N ASN A 625 -13.42 -23.22 -9.45
CA ASN A 625 -13.89 -23.56 -10.80
C ASN A 625 -15.36 -23.23 -11.10
N GLU A 626 -16.26 -23.23 -10.11
CA GLU A 626 -17.70 -23.00 -10.35
C GLU A 626 -18.05 -21.52 -10.49
N LYS A 627 -17.41 -20.64 -9.72
CA LYS A 627 -17.73 -19.19 -9.69
C LYS A 627 -16.63 -18.31 -10.27
N GLY A 628 -15.43 -18.83 -10.46
CA GLY A 628 -14.27 -18.10 -10.96
C GLY A 628 -13.58 -17.22 -9.90
N ASN A 629 -13.90 -17.36 -8.61
CA ASN A 629 -13.25 -16.58 -7.55
C ASN A 629 -11.75 -16.88 -7.50
N CYS A 630 -10.95 -15.83 -7.35
CA CYS A 630 -9.50 -15.91 -7.34
C CYS A 630 -8.96 -15.75 -5.92
N GLU A 631 -8.04 -16.62 -5.51
CA GLU A 631 -7.24 -16.44 -4.30
C GLU A 631 -5.81 -16.05 -4.71
N TRP A 632 -5.35 -14.90 -4.21
CA TRP A 632 -4.07 -14.31 -4.58
C TRP A 632 -3.05 -14.45 -3.45
N ASN A 633 -1.79 -14.56 -3.82
CA ASN A 633 -0.68 -14.53 -2.88
C ASN A 633 -0.70 -13.21 -2.08
N PRO A 634 -0.88 -13.24 -0.75
CA PRO A 634 -1.05 -12.04 0.05
C PRO A 634 0.26 -11.30 0.32
N HIS A 635 1.39 -11.84 -0.13
CA HIS A 635 2.73 -11.29 0.12
C HIS A 635 3.30 -10.54 -1.09
N CYS A 636 2.61 -10.58 -2.22
CA CYS A 636 3.05 -9.97 -3.47
C CYS A 636 1.95 -9.07 -4.02
N LYS A 637 2.35 -7.97 -4.66
CA LYS A 637 1.47 -7.22 -5.55
C LYS A 637 1.46 -7.90 -6.92
N GLN A 638 0.30 -7.94 -7.57
CA GLN A 638 0.15 -8.40 -8.95
C GLN A 638 0.02 -7.18 -9.87
N ALA A 639 0.37 -7.35 -11.14
CA ALA A 639 0.24 -6.29 -12.13
C ALA A 639 -1.17 -6.30 -12.73
N VAL A 640 -1.86 -5.17 -12.74
CA VAL A 640 -3.21 -5.00 -13.28
C VAL A 640 -3.17 -4.05 -14.46
N TYR A 641 -3.53 -4.54 -15.64
CA TYR A 641 -3.75 -3.73 -16.82
C TYR A 641 -5.25 -3.48 -16.97
N PHE A 642 -5.73 -2.26 -16.74
CA PHE A 642 -7.13 -1.89 -16.96
C PHE A 642 -7.42 -1.70 -18.44
N PHE A 643 -8.54 -2.23 -18.92
CA PHE A 643 -8.93 -2.08 -20.33
C PHE A 643 -9.50 -0.70 -20.63
N SER A 644 -9.33 -0.25 -21.88
CA SER A 644 -9.85 1.06 -22.32
C SER A 644 -11.37 1.19 -22.14
N SER A 645 -12.13 0.09 -22.22
CA SER A 645 -13.57 0.11 -21.94
C SER A 645 -13.91 0.53 -20.51
N VAL A 646 -13.02 0.28 -19.55
CA VAL A 646 -13.13 0.80 -18.17
C VAL A 646 -12.80 2.29 -18.13
N ILE A 647 -11.80 2.72 -18.90
CA ILE A 647 -11.26 4.09 -18.90
C ILE A 647 -12.16 5.05 -19.73
N GLU A 648 -12.84 4.56 -20.77
CA GLU A 648 -13.54 5.37 -21.77
C GLU A 648 -15.06 5.18 -21.73
N SER A 649 -15.59 4.28 -20.90
CA SER A 649 -17.02 4.00 -20.77
C SER A 649 -17.72 3.59 -22.10
N GLU A 650 -17.00 3.02 -23.05
CA GLU A 650 -17.59 2.53 -24.30
C GLU A 650 -18.28 1.17 -24.09
N ILE A 651 -19.59 1.11 -24.41
CA ILE A 651 -20.35 -0.13 -24.46
C ILE A 651 -20.01 -0.84 -25.78
N GLN A 652 -18.96 -1.66 -25.77
CA GLN A 652 -18.80 -2.67 -26.81
C GLN A 652 -19.73 -3.86 -26.54
N SER A 653 -20.16 -4.54 -27.61
CA SER A 653 -20.79 -5.86 -27.53
C SER A 653 -20.01 -6.79 -26.61
N ASP A 654 -20.70 -7.68 -25.88
CA ASP A 654 -20.06 -8.65 -24.97
C ASP A 654 -18.89 -9.35 -25.69
N PRO A 655 -17.62 -9.05 -25.34
CA PRO A 655 -16.49 -9.62 -26.04
C PRO A 655 -16.46 -11.12 -25.79
N THR A 656 -16.03 -11.87 -26.79
CA THR A 656 -15.91 -13.33 -26.69
C THR A 656 -14.46 -13.77 -26.45
N ALA A 657 -13.52 -12.89 -26.76
CA ALA A 657 -12.10 -13.11 -26.55
C ALA A 657 -11.35 -11.79 -26.31
N VAL A 658 -10.13 -11.91 -25.83
CA VAL A 658 -9.18 -10.80 -25.71
C VAL A 658 -7.89 -11.19 -26.42
N THR A 659 -7.45 -10.40 -27.40
CA THR A 659 -6.11 -10.53 -27.97
C THR A 659 -5.09 -9.79 -27.14
N TYR A 660 -3.87 -10.33 -27.09
CA TYR A 660 -2.75 -9.73 -26.39
C TYR A 660 -1.51 -9.73 -27.28
N ALA A 661 -0.67 -8.71 -27.10
CA ALA A 661 0.71 -8.66 -27.55
C ALA A 661 1.58 -8.22 -26.38
N ILE A 662 2.55 -9.04 -25.98
CA ILE A 662 3.44 -8.78 -24.85
C ILE A 662 4.89 -8.89 -25.34
N ASN A 663 5.71 -7.88 -25.01
CA ASN A 663 7.11 -7.79 -25.41
C ASN A 663 7.99 -7.41 -24.22
N PHE A 664 8.88 -8.32 -23.84
CA PHE A 664 9.96 -8.08 -22.87
C PHE A 664 11.21 -7.57 -23.60
N ASP A 665 11.58 -6.32 -23.33
CA ASP A 665 12.81 -5.73 -23.85
C ASP A 665 13.99 -6.14 -22.95
N THR A 666 14.90 -6.96 -23.48
CA THR A 666 16.04 -7.48 -22.72
C THR A 666 17.13 -6.46 -22.43
N LYS A 667 17.04 -5.24 -23.00
CA LYS A 667 17.98 -4.15 -22.71
C LYS A 667 17.54 -3.31 -21.52
N THR A 668 16.24 -3.19 -21.29
CA THR A 668 15.65 -2.38 -20.23
C THR A 668 15.02 -3.23 -19.12
N GLY A 669 14.73 -4.50 -19.39
CA GLY A 669 14.01 -5.39 -18.49
C GLY A 669 12.54 -5.02 -18.30
N GLU A 670 12.02 -4.13 -19.14
CA GLU A 670 10.62 -3.69 -19.14
C GLU A 670 9.74 -4.60 -20.00
N ILE A 671 8.46 -4.69 -19.64
CA ILE A 671 7.44 -5.44 -20.39
C ILE A 671 6.41 -4.46 -20.93
N ALA A 672 6.39 -4.30 -22.26
CA ALA A 672 5.33 -3.60 -22.97
C ALA A 672 4.18 -4.59 -23.25
N MET A 673 2.94 -4.13 -23.09
CA MET A 673 1.76 -4.95 -23.34
C MET A 673 0.64 -4.15 -24.04
N ASP A 674 -0.11 -4.84 -24.89
CA ASP A 674 -1.29 -4.32 -25.57
C ASP A 674 -2.39 -5.37 -25.52
N PHE A 675 -3.59 -4.98 -25.10
CA PHE A 675 -4.77 -5.85 -24.99
C PHE A 675 -5.93 -5.26 -25.76
N LYS A 676 -6.65 -6.11 -26.54
CA LYS A 676 -7.83 -5.68 -27.32
C LYS A 676 -8.97 -6.67 -27.15
N LEU A 677 -10.15 -6.14 -26.89
CA LEU A 677 -11.41 -6.89 -26.80
C LEU A 677 -11.88 -7.26 -28.23
N LEU A 678 -12.37 -8.49 -28.40
CA LEU A 678 -12.87 -9.05 -29.67
C LEU A 678 -14.35 -9.47 -29.61
#